data_AF-A0AAF0LS52-F1
#
_entry.id   AF-A0AAF0LS52-F1
#
_cell.length_a   1.000
_cell.length_b   1.000
_cell.length_c   1.000
_cell.angle_alpha   90.00
_cell.angle_beta   90.00
_cell.angle_gamma   90.00
#
_symmetry.space_group_name_H-M   'P 1'
#
loop_
_entity.id
_entity.type
_entity.pdbx_description
1 polymer ?
#
loop_
_entity_poly.entity_id
_entity_poly.type
_entity_poly.pdbx_seq_one_letter_code
_entity_poly.pdbx_strand_id
1 'polypeptide(L)'
;MRSIQTSSGRRRPLRSTLGMVAALAIAVSGLTFGTIVSEATTTESASAATAAGFDPGNIISDANFYNGSAMSGSSVQAFLNSAGANCKQASGGPACLKNFVQNMSSIAAVSGRCSAIAGGSKSAATMIAQVGAACGISQKVLLVLLQKEQAIVSTSSPTTYMYLHATGFACPDTAPCDPKYFGFGQQVYAAALQFKRYQASPTAWAYQAGRNNAILYNPNAACGRKTVYIQNQATAALYIYTPYTPNAAAMSNLYGTGDSCSAYGNRNFWRMYTDWFGSPTGGSSPIGSLDSLTPGFRQVTVGGWTADPDTTVAIKAQFYVDGVGKASVMANANRTDLAARLGSNNTAHGFSTTLSGLSAGKHNVCVFGINTGPGSNTLLECRDVSISGGTPAGVIDAASAVAGTLTIRGWAIDRDTTSATQVQVRAGNKTLGTLSANQKKAGLNAAKPGYGDNHGYSGSLKGFPGGTQTVRVYAKDLSSGSWTQIATKSVTQPTGYPWLAVDEVASKAPGSFLARGWAIDPDTTGTIRVHFYLDGKGVANIAADQLKSGLNSAKPGFGDMHGFRLEKSGISAGKHNLCIIAINAGPKNVNASICKPFSTPTGSPKVTVGQASAAGLGAMTVSGTAFDPDTVSAVALQYTVDGKQVATATANQAAKGFDTAHPGYGAAHGYQQKLTGIGPGSHTVCVVAKNTGGGSDTSSCTKVAAASGNPTLLLDEVSSPSADTVRVRGWAIDPDTKASVRVHVYFDGASGKSIAADQAKASLATAYAGFGANHQFDATFTGRPSGATNVCVFAINQGAGQNTELCRSLTVK
;
A
#
# COMPACT_ATOMS: atom_id res chain seq x y z
N MET A 1 -17.12 57.16 -41.70
CA MET A 1 -17.14 58.64 -41.77
C MET A 1 -16.86 59.21 -40.38
N ARG A 2 -16.30 60.42 -40.31
CA ARG A 2 -16.10 61.28 -39.12
C ARG A 2 -15.13 60.79 -38.01
N SER A 3 -13.89 61.25 -38.18
CA SER A 3 -12.91 61.56 -37.13
C SER A 3 -13.44 62.51 -36.06
N ILE A 4 -12.87 62.45 -34.84
CA ILE A 4 -12.50 63.65 -34.08
C ILE A 4 -11.03 63.50 -33.64
N GLN A 5 -10.23 64.55 -33.88
CA GLN A 5 -8.81 64.66 -33.53
C GLN A 5 -8.56 66.06 -32.94
N THR A 6 -7.39 66.23 -32.29
CA THR A 6 -6.75 67.49 -31.81
C THR A 6 -7.29 68.11 -30.51
N SER A 7 -6.47 68.80 -29.70
CA SER A 7 -5.01 68.65 -29.45
C SER A 7 -4.56 69.34 -28.15
N SER A 8 -3.46 68.87 -27.54
CA SER A 8 -2.48 69.72 -26.81
C SER A 8 -1.18 68.93 -26.58
N GLY A 9 -0.01 69.55 -26.79
CA GLY A 9 1.24 68.82 -26.57
C GLY A 9 2.51 69.68 -26.48
N ARG A 10 3.40 69.26 -25.58
CA ARG A 10 4.88 69.35 -25.61
C ARG A 10 5.40 68.55 -24.39
N ARG A 11 6.20 67.48 -24.57
CA ARG A 11 7.69 67.47 -24.65
C ARG A 11 8.32 68.10 -23.39
N ARG A 12 9.23 67.48 -22.62
CA ARG A 12 10.23 66.38 -22.81
C ARG A 12 10.81 66.01 -21.39
N PRO A 13 11.80 65.12 -21.17
CA PRO A 13 12.40 64.05 -21.99
C PRO A 13 12.62 62.66 -21.28
N LEU A 14 12.99 61.63 -22.08
CA LEU A 14 13.98 60.54 -21.87
C LEU A 14 14.57 60.32 -20.44
N ARG A 15 14.86 59.11 -19.91
CA ARG A 15 15.36 57.78 -20.42
C ARG A 15 15.36 56.82 -19.18
N SER A 16 15.48 55.49 -19.21
CA SER A 16 15.41 54.45 -20.25
C SER A 16 15.51 53.05 -19.62
N THR A 17 14.66 52.13 -20.09
CA THR A 17 14.92 50.70 -20.38
C THR A 17 15.94 49.90 -19.53
N LEU A 18 15.48 48.78 -18.97
CA LEU A 18 15.98 47.40 -19.16
C LEU A 18 14.92 46.47 -18.52
N GLY A 19 14.68 45.21 -18.90
CA GLY A 19 15.23 44.34 -19.95
C GLY A 19 14.55 42.97 -19.81
N MET A 20 14.30 42.24 -20.91
CA MET A 20 13.46 41.03 -20.90
C MET A 20 14.09 39.80 -20.24
N VAL A 21 13.23 39.04 -19.52
CA VAL A 21 13.00 37.58 -19.62
C VAL A 21 14.13 36.70 -20.18
N ALA A 22 14.56 35.73 -19.36
CA ALA A 22 14.83 34.36 -19.80
C ALA A 22 14.63 33.37 -18.63
N ALA A 23 14.10 32.18 -18.91
CA ALA A 23 13.92 31.10 -17.95
C ALA A 23 14.67 29.85 -18.42
N LEU A 24 15.06 28.96 -17.51
CA LEU A 24 14.82 27.51 -17.65
C LEU A 24 15.05 26.76 -16.33
N ALA A 25 14.51 25.55 -16.24
CA ALA A 25 14.54 24.69 -15.07
C ALA A 25 15.56 23.54 -15.22
N ILE A 26 16.04 23.00 -14.09
CA ILE A 26 16.56 21.63 -13.97
C ILE A 26 15.95 21.00 -12.71
N ALA A 27 15.61 19.71 -12.79
CA ALA A 27 14.90 18.97 -11.75
C ALA A 27 15.83 18.09 -10.89
N VAL A 28 15.43 17.92 -9.63
CA VAL A 28 15.62 16.77 -8.72
C VAL A 28 16.86 15.87 -8.93
N SER A 29 17.73 15.84 -7.92
CA SER A 29 18.41 14.62 -7.46
C SER A 29 18.72 14.76 -5.97
N GLY A 30 18.30 13.80 -5.16
CA GLY A 30 18.55 13.82 -3.71
C GLY A 30 19.89 13.19 -3.36
N LEU A 31 20.61 13.80 -2.42
CA LEU A 31 21.81 13.22 -1.80
C LEU A 31 21.86 13.60 -0.30
N THR A 32 21.69 12.56 0.52
CA THR A 32 22.26 12.34 1.86
C THR A 32 22.55 13.53 2.80
N PHE A 33 21.91 13.48 3.97
CA PHE A 33 22.26 14.27 5.15
C PHE A 33 23.76 14.23 5.48
N GLY A 34 24.34 15.43 5.59
CA GLY A 34 25.68 15.67 6.12
C GLY A 34 25.69 16.98 6.91
N THR A 35 24.72 17.15 7.81
CA THR A 35 24.60 18.36 8.64
C THR A 35 25.73 18.40 9.67
N ILE A 36 26.83 19.03 9.28
CA ILE A 36 27.82 19.54 10.23
C ILE A 36 27.07 20.49 11.16
N VAL A 37 26.97 20.10 12.44
CA VAL A 37 26.30 20.91 13.46
C VAL A 37 27.21 22.09 13.78
N SER A 38 27.00 23.21 13.07
CA SER A 38 27.50 24.50 13.51
C SER A 38 26.75 24.89 14.77
N GLU A 39 27.41 24.76 15.93
CA GLU A 39 26.86 25.21 17.20
C GLU A 39 26.58 26.72 17.14
N ALA A 40 25.30 27.08 17.01
CA ALA A 40 24.85 28.45 17.14
C ALA A 40 24.96 28.86 18.62
N THR A 41 26.14 29.33 19.02
CA THR A 41 26.34 29.99 20.31
C THR A 41 25.42 31.19 20.39
N THR A 42 24.38 31.10 21.21
CA THR A 42 23.48 32.21 21.52
C THR A 42 24.21 33.23 22.40
N THR A 43 24.99 34.11 21.76
CA THR A 43 25.39 35.37 22.38
C THR A 43 24.14 36.21 22.54
N GLU A 44 23.80 36.58 23.78
CA GLU A 44 22.88 37.68 24.05
C GLU A 44 23.36 38.92 23.30
N SER A 45 22.42 39.75 22.82
CA SER A 45 22.78 41.06 22.29
C SER A 45 23.26 41.95 23.43
N ALA A 46 24.57 42.15 23.51
CA ALA A 46 25.20 43.14 24.37
C ALA A 46 24.52 44.50 24.21
N SER A 47 23.94 45.02 25.30
CA SER A 47 23.43 46.38 25.35
C SER A 47 24.54 47.29 25.87
N ALA A 48 24.87 48.34 25.13
CA ALA A 48 25.88 49.29 25.56
C ALA A 48 25.47 49.96 26.88
N ALA A 49 26.34 49.91 27.88
CA ALA A 49 26.10 50.52 29.17
C ALA A 49 25.77 52.03 29.05
N THR A 50 24.72 52.49 29.72
CA THR A 50 24.34 53.91 29.77
C THR A 50 24.57 54.49 31.16
N ALA A 51 25.17 55.68 31.27
CA ALA A 51 25.59 56.24 32.57
C ALA A 51 24.47 56.37 33.61
N ALA A 52 23.20 56.43 33.18
CA ALA A 52 22.02 56.43 34.05
C ALA A 52 21.83 55.12 34.86
N GLY A 53 22.41 53.99 34.41
CA GLY A 53 22.33 52.70 35.09
C GLY A 53 23.41 52.45 36.16
N PHE A 54 24.32 53.41 36.39
CA PHE A 54 25.38 53.26 37.40
C PHE A 54 24.92 53.76 38.77
N ASP A 55 24.65 52.84 39.68
CA ASP A 55 24.47 53.13 41.10
C ASP A 55 25.79 52.87 41.88
N PRO A 56 26.45 53.90 42.44
CA PRO A 56 27.64 53.68 43.28
C PRO A 56 27.31 52.89 44.55
N GLY A 57 26.06 52.90 45.03
CA GLY A 57 25.64 52.10 46.18
C GLY A 57 25.41 50.63 45.86
N ASN A 58 25.27 50.27 44.58
CA ASN A 58 24.98 48.92 44.11
C ASN A 58 25.64 48.69 42.75
N ILE A 59 26.97 48.53 42.77
CA ILE A 59 27.78 48.32 41.56
C ILE A 59 27.44 46.97 40.90
N ILE A 60 27.11 45.98 41.72
CA ILE A 60 26.71 44.61 41.34
C ILE A 60 25.99 43.97 42.52
N SER A 61 25.02 43.09 42.26
CA SER A 61 24.30 42.38 43.32
C SER A 61 25.17 41.27 43.95
N ASP A 62 24.92 40.95 45.22
CA ASP A 62 25.56 39.80 45.88
C ASP A 62 25.26 38.49 45.12
N ALA A 63 24.06 38.36 44.56
CA ALA A 63 23.67 37.22 43.74
C ALA A 63 24.56 37.07 42.49
N ASN A 64 24.76 38.15 41.72
CA ASN A 64 25.60 38.10 40.52
C ASN A 64 27.10 37.97 40.84
N PHE A 65 27.55 38.49 41.98
CA PHE A 65 28.96 38.47 42.37
C PHE A 65 29.42 37.13 42.94
N TYR A 66 28.61 36.53 43.83
CA TYR A 66 28.95 35.29 44.56
C TYR A 66 28.37 34.02 43.93
N ASN A 67 27.78 34.09 42.73
CA ASN A 67 27.33 32.93 41.96
C ASN A 67 28.53 32.15 41.36
N GLY A 68 29.11 31.22 42.12
CA GLY A 68 30.20 30.35 41.66
C GLY A 68 29.86 29.42 40.48
N SER A 69 28.59 29.36 40.06
CA SER A 69 28.09 28.60 38.92
C SER A 69 27.73 29.46 37.69
N ALA A 70 28.08 30.76 37.69
CA ALA A 70 27.65 31.72 36.67
C ALA A 70 28.10 31.38 35.23
N MET A 71 29.21 30.64 35.05
CA MET A 71 29.61 30.09 33.74
C MET A 71 30.31 28.73 33.91
N SER A 72 30.01 27.78 33.02
CA SER A 72 30.77 26.53 32.90
C SER A 72 32.14 26.75 32.24
N GLY A 73 33.04 25.77 32.33
CA GLY A 73 34.36 25.84 31.68
C GLY A 73 34.30 26.03 30.16
N SER A 74 33.34 25.40 29.48
CA SER A 74 33.11 25.60 28.04
C SER A 74 32.51 26.97 27.73
N SER A 75 31.59 27.47 28.56
CA SER A 75 31.04 28.82 28.45
C SER A 75 32.13 29.90 28.60
N VAL A 76 33.05 29.75 29.57
CA VAL A 76 34.20 30.64 29.71
C VAL A 76 35.13 30.56 28.49
N GLN A 77 35.40 29.35 27.99
CA GLN A 77 36.24 29.16 26.81
C GLN A 77 35.64 29.83 25.56
N ALA A 78 34.33 29.67 25.33
CA ALA A 78 33.61 30.32 24.23
C ALA A 78 33.67 31.86 24.33
N PHE A 79 33.49 32.40 25.53
CA PHE A 79 33.63 33.84 25.77
C PHE A 79 35.06 34.34 25.49
N LEU A 80 36.10 33.64 25.97
CA LEU A 80 37.50 33.98 25.69
C LEU A 80 37.83 33.93 24.19
N ASN A 81 37.28 32.95 23.47
CA ASN A 81 37.45 32.83 22.01
C ASN A 81 36.89 34.06 21.27
N SER A 82 35.74 34.59 21.74
CA SER A 82 35.08 35.77 21.17
C SER A 82 35.76 37.08 21.59
N ALA A 83 35.87 37.36 22.88
CA ALA A 83 36.46 38.61 23.38
C ALA A 83 37.95 38.76 23.00
N GLY A 84 38.67 37.64 22.96
CA GLY A 84 40.06 37.56 22.51
C GLY A 84 40.23 37.24 21.03
N ALA A 85 39.20 37.37 20.18
CA ALA A 85 39.26 36.98 18.76
C ALA A 85 40.47 37.58 18.02
N ASN A 86 40.72 38.89 18.23
CA ASN A 86 41.78 39.66 17.59
C ASN A 86 43.20 39.41 18.15
N CYS A 87 43.34 38.63 19.23
CA CYS A 87 44.64 38.33 19.82
C CYS A 87 45.50 37.46 18.89
N LYS A 88 46.77 37.85 18.74
CA LYS A 88 47.83 37.07 18.10
C LYS A 88 49.02 36.92 19.06
N GLN A 89 49.55 35.71 19.18
CA GLN A 89 50.77 35.48 19.96
C GLN A 89 51.97 36.08 19.22
N ALA A 90 52.72 36.95 19.88
CA ALA A 90 54.01 37.43 19.38
C ALA A 90 55.08 36.33 19.49
N SER A 91 56.07 36.34 18.60
CA SER A 91 57.19 35.39 18.67
C SER A 91 57.94 35.54 20.01
N GLY A 92 58.13 34.44 20.74
CA GLY A 92 58.70 34.42 22.09
C GLY A 92 57.79 34.98 23.20
N GLY A 93 56.61 35.52 22.86
CA GLY A 93 55.60 35.99 23.82
C GLY A 93 54.68 34.89 24.32
N PRO A 94 53.91 35.12 25.40
CA PRO A 94 52.92 34.17 25.89
C PRO A 94 51.78 33.98 24.89
N ALA A 95 51.11 32.82 24.97
CA ALA A 95 49.91 32.56 24.18
C ALA A 95 48.79 33.57 24.48
N CYS A 96 47.86 33.74 23.54
CA CYS A 96 46.60 34.45 23.78
C CYS A 96 45.77 33.79 24.87
N LEU A 97 45.01 34.55 25.67
CA LEU A 97 44.31 34.01 26.85
C LEU A 97 43.38 32.84 26.52
N LYS A 98 42.69 32.91 25.37
CA LYS A 98 41.88 31.81 24.79
C LYS A 98 42.64 30.50 24.56
N ASN A 99 43.95 30.57 24.29
CA ASN A 99 44.82 29.43 24.02
C ASN A 99 45.83 29.19 25.16
N PHE A 100 45.77 29.97 26.25
CA PHE A 100 46.77 29.94 27.31
C PHE A 100 46.59 28.70 28.19
N VAL A 101 47.70 28.00 28.44
CA VAL A 101 47.79 26.83 29.30
C VAL A 101 48.94 27.03 30.29
N GLN A 102 48.71 26.70 31.55
CA GLN A 102 49.73 26.74 32.60
C GLN A 102 49.55 25.53 33.53
N ASN A 103 50.66 25.01 34.08
CA ASN A 103 50.61 24.05 35.16
C ASN A 103 50.28 24.76 36.48
N MET A 104 49.18 24.38 37.12
CA MET A 104 48.73 24.94 38.38
C MET A 104 48.96 23.92 39.50
N SER A 105 49.64 24.32 40.58
CA SER A 105 49.79 23.48 41.77
C SER A 105 48.43 23.17 42.41
N SER A 106 48.33 22.03 43.10
CA SER A 106 47.14 21.71 43.90
C SER A 106 46.97 22.73 45.03
N ILE A 107 45.75 23.25 45.20
CA ILE A 107 45.43 24.23 46.23
C ILE A 107 44.55 23.57 47.29
N ALA A 108 44.98 23.64 48.55
CA ALA A 108 44.22 23.12 49.69
C ALA A 108 42.99 23.98 49.99
N ALA A 109 41.94 23.37 50.54
CA ALA A 109 40.73 24.08 50.94
C ALA A 109 41.01 25.10 52.05
N VAL A 110 40.36 26.27 51.95
CA VAL A 110 40.31 27.27 53.02
C VAL A 110 38.91 27.26 53.60
N SER A 111 38.76 26.76 54.83
CA SER A 111 37.47 26.57 55.49
C SER A 111 36.61 27.85 55.45
N GLY A 112 35.33 27.65 55.10
CA GLY A 112 34.33 28.72 54.93
C GLY A 112 34.57 29.68 53.75
N ARG A 113 35.56 29.43 52.87
CA ARG A 113 35.92 30.37 51.78
C ARG A 113 36.07 29.72 50.42
N CYS A 114 37.00 28.78 50.27
CA CYS A 114 37.25 28.09 49.00
C CYS A 114 37.47 26.59 49.22
N SER A 115 36.86 25.73 48.40
CA SER A 115 37.17 24.30 48.37
C SER A 115 38.57 24.03 47.80
N ALA A 116 39.06 22.80 47.93
CA ALA A 116 40.31 22.39 47.32
C ALA A 116 40.20 22.42 45.77
N ILE A 117 41.30 22.75 45.10
CA ILE A 117 41.42 22.74 43.63
C ILE A 117 42.54 21.76 43.27
N ALA A 118 42.20 20.72 42.51
CA ALA A 118 43.18 19.75 42.01
C ALA A 118 44.17 20.45 41.06
N GLY A 119 45.45 20.08 41.14
CA GLY A 119 46.51 20.65 40.30
C GLY A 119 46.48 20.19 38.84
N GLY A 120 47.58 20.44 38.13
CA GLY A 120 47.84 19.97 36.77
C GLY A 120 47.83 21.07 35.70
N SER A 121 48.12 20.66 34.46
CA SER A 121 48.07 21.53 33.28
C SER A 121 46.63 21.87 32.92
N LYS A 122 46.28 23.17 32.88
CA LYS A 122 44.91 23.67 32.67
C LYS A 122 44.91 24.84 31.70
N SER A 123 43.85 24.98 30.92
CA SER A 123 43.58 26.22 30.16
C SER A 123 43.16 27.35 31.08
N ALA A 124 43.33 28.61 30.64
CA ALA A 124 42.83 29.78 31.36
C ALA A 124 41.33 29.67 31.70
N ALA A 125 40.51 29.19 30.75
CA ALA A 125 39.08 28.96 30.97
C ALA A 125 38.81 27.94 32.09
N THR A 126 39.59 26.85 32.13
CA THR A 126 39.50 25.83 33.18
C THR A 126 39.89 26.40 34.54
N MET A 127 40.94 27.23 34.61
CA MET A 127 41.36 27.88 35.86
C MET A 127 40.29 28.85 36.38
N ILE A 128 39.75 29.73 35.52
CA ILE A 128 38.67 30.67 35.88
C ILE A 128 37.44 29.91 36.38
N ALA A 129 37.01 28.87 35.66
CA ALA A 129 35.84 28.09 36.03
C ALA A 129 36.02 27.35 37.36
N GLN A 130 37.16 26.67 37.55
CA GLN A 130 37.46 25.93 38.78
C GLN A 130 37.65 26.83 39.99
N VAL A 131 38.33 27.99 39.85
CA VAL A 131 38.46 28.96 40.95
C VAL A 131 37.11 29.58 41.32
N GLY A 132 36.30 29.99 40.33
CA GLY A 132 34.98 30.57 40.57
C GLY A 132 34.04 29.61 41.30
N ALA A 133 34.01 28.36 40.86
CA ALA A 133 33.24 27.29 41.51
C ALA A 133 33.75 26.99 42.92
N ALA A 134 35.07 26.83 43.09
CA ALA A 134 35.66 26.49 44.38
C ALA A 134 35.47 27.57 45.45
N CYS A 135 35.59 28.85 45.08
CA CYS A 135 35.45 29.98 46.00
C CYS A 135 34.03 30.54 46.10
N GLY A 136 33.08 30.15 45.24
CA GLY A 136 31.78 30.81 45.16
C GLY A 136 31.91 32.27 44.71
N ILE A 137 32.62 32.50 43.61
CA ILE A 137 32.79 33.80 42.94
C ILE A 137 32.45 33.62 41.46
N SER A 138 31.67 34.54 40.91
CA SER A 138 31.20 34.46 39.54
C SER A 138 32.33 34.50 38.51
N GLN A 139 32.32 33.56 37.56
CA GLN A 139 33.25 33.54 36.44
C GLN A 139 33.13 34.81 35.59
N LYS A 140 31.92 35.38 35.45
CA LYS A 140 31.68 36.68 34.82
C LYS A 140 32.46 37.80 35.53
N VAL A 141 32.44 37.80 36.87
CA VAL A 141 33.21 38.76 37.70
C VAL A 141 34.72 38.57 37.54
N LEU A 142 35.21 37.33 37.53
CA LEU A 142 36.65 37.06 37.33
C LEU A 142 37.12 37.53 35.94
N LEU A 143 36.32 37.31 34.88
CA LEU A 143 36.61 37.80 33.53
C LEU A 143 36.66 39.33 33.46
N VAL A 144 35.69 40.02 34.07
CA VAL A 144 35.67 41.49 34.17
C VAL A 144 36.88 42.01 34.96
N LEU A 145 37.26 41.34 36.06
CA LEU A 145 38.42 41.72 36.85
C LEU A 145 39.73 41.60 36.04
N LEU A 146 39.95 40.47 35.38
CA LEU A 146 41.11 40.25 34.49
C LEU A 146 41.22 41.36 33.42
N GLN A 147 40.09 41.76 32.84
CA GLN A 147 40.06 42.84 31.86
C GLN A 147 40.30 44.23 32.48
N LYS A 148 39.68 44.51 33.63
CA LYS A 148 39.81 45.81 34.32
C LYS A 148 41.25 46.07 34.77
N GLU A 149 41.94 45.04 35.24
CA GLU A 149 43.26 45.15 35.89
C GLU A 149 44.43 45.01 34.90
N GLN A 150 44.30 44.21 33.83
CA GLN A 150 45.40 43.95 32.89
C GLN A 150 44.99 44.01 31.40
N ALA A 151 43.73 44.28 31.05
CA ALA A 151 43.19 44.20 29.68
C ALA A 151 43.46 42.87 28.96
N ILE A 152 43.78 41.81 29.71
CA ILE A 152 44.31 40.54 29.19
C ILE A 152 43.26 39.71 28.42
N VAL A 153 41.97 39.96 28.63
CA VAL A 153 40.89 39.21 27.99
C VAL A 153 40.72 39.61 26.52
N SER A 154 40.86 40.90 26.20
CA SER A 154 40.66 41.43 24.85
C SER A 154 41.93 41.98 24.18
N THR A 155 43.10 41.87 24.80
CA THR A 155 44.36 42.38 24.22
C THR A 155 44.67 41.72 22.86
N SER A 156 45.16 42.52 21.91
CA SER A 156 45.69 42.01 20.64
C SER A 156 47.10 41.43 20.76
N SER A 157 47.86 41.89 21.78
CA SER A 157 49.27 41.55 22.02
C SER A 157 49.49 41.27 23.50
N PRO A 158 49.52 39.99 23.92
CA PRO A 158 49.66 39.62 25.33
C PRO A 158 51.13 39.70 25.79
N THR A 159 51.36 40.15 27.02
CA THR A 159 52.70 40.27 27.61
C THR A 159 52.87 39.34 28.81
N THR A 160 54.11 38.97 29.15
CA THR A 160 54.40 38.14 30.33
C THR A 160 53.92 38.81 31.62
N TYR A 161 54.02 40.15 31.71
CA TYR A 161 53.53 40.94 32.84
C TYR A 161 52.02 40.71 33.09
N MET A 162 51.20 40.73 32.04
CA MET A 162 49.76 40.47 32.15
C MET A 162 49.46 39.11 32.77
N TYR A 163 50.25 38.06 32.49
CA TYR A 163 50.04 36.74 33.09
C TYR A 163 50.60 36.60 34.51
N LEU A 164 51.67 37.31 34.85
CA LEU A 164 52.24 37.30 36.21
C LEU A 164 51.35 38.08 37.19
N HIS A 165 50.70 39.15 36.72
CA HIS A 165 49.93 40.11 37.54
C HIS A 165 48.45 40.21 37.12
N ALA A 166 47.88 39.12 36.60
CA ALA A 166 46.59 39.06 35.91
C ALA A 166 45.39 39.78 36.58
N THR A 167 45.39 39.90 37.90
CA THR A 167 44.32 40.57 38.68
C THR A 167 44.81 41.78 39.48
N GLY A 168 46.07 42.21 39.30
CA GLY A 168 46.70 43.24 40.13
C GLY A 168 46.85 42.85 41.62
N PHE A 169 46.62 41.58 41.97
CA PHE A 169 46.61 41.16 43.37
C PHE A 169 48.03 41.23 43.96
N ALA A 170 48.14 41.87 45.12
CA ALA A 170 49.38 42.18 45.83
C ALA A 170 50.37 43.06 45.03
N CYS A 171 49.86 43.95 44.18
CA CYS A 171 50.61 45.00 43.48
C CYS A 171 50.19 46.40 43.99
N PRO A 172 50.77 46.94 45.08
CA PRO A 172 50.47 48.28 45.56
C PRO A 172 51.12 49.36 44.68
N ASP A 173 50.47 50.51 44.51
CA ASP A 173 50.98 51.62 43.66
C ASP A 173 52.34 52.20 44.11
N THR A 174 52.76 51.93 45.35
CA THR A 174 53.95 52.51 46.00
C THR A 174 55.08 51.51 46.29
N ALA A 175 54.93 50.23 45.91
CA ALA A 175 55.97 49.20 46.11
C ALA A 175 55.88 48.08 45.05
N PRO A 176 56.94 47.27 44.84
CA PRO A 176 56.89 46.15 43.90
C PRO A 176 55.80 45.13 44.26
N CYS A 177 55.24 44.47 43.24
CA CYS A 177 54.32 43.36 43.44
C CYS A 177 54.98 42.20 44.20
N ASP A 178 54.26 41.57 45.14
CA ASP A 178 54.76 40.41 45.90
C ASP A 178 54.94 39.17 44.98
N PRO A 179 56.18 38.64 44.80
CA PRO A 179 56.47 37.47 43.97
C PRO A 179 55.70 36.20 44.33
N LYS A 180 55.22 36.08 45.58
CA LYS A 180 54.44 34.93 46.06
C LYS A 180 53.12 34.73 45.32
N TYR A 181 52.60 35.76 44.67
CA TYR A 181 51.33 35.72 43.94
C TYR A 181 51.50 35.75 42.41
N PHE A 182 52.71 35.51 41.89
CA PHE A 182 52.96 35.55 40.46
C PHE A 182 52.36 34.34 39.72
N GLY A 183 51.76 34.62 38.57
CA GLY A 183 51.24 33.62 37.63
C GLY A 183 49.71 33.58 37.58
N PHE A 184 49.15 33.26 36.41
CA PHE A 184 47.74 33.46 36.11
C PHE A 184 46.79 32.72 37.06
N GLY A 185 47.00 31.41 37.24
CA GLY A 185 46.15 30.61 38.14
C GLY A 185 46.23 31.08 39.60
N GLN A 186 47.41 31.55 40.03
CA GLN A 186 47.65 32.04 41.38
C GLN A 186 47.01 33.43 41.61
N GLN A 187 47.10 34.34 40.64
CA GLN A 187 46.42 35.63 40.65
C GLN A 187 44.90 35.47 40.75
N VAL A 188 44.31 34.69 39.84
CA VAL A 188 42.86 34.44 39.80
C VAL A 188 42.36 33.82 41.11
N TYR A 189 43.09 32.84 41.66
CA TYR A 189 42.77 32.26 42.97
C TYR A 189 42.92 33.26 44.13
N ALA A 190 44.01 34.02 44.18
CA ALA A 190 44.28 34.94 45.28
C ALA A 190 43.24 36.07 45.34
N ALA A 191 42.84 36.63 44.20
CA ALA A 191 41.76 37.60 44.11
C ALA A 191 40.42 37.00 44.58
N ALA A 192 40.03 35.82 44.10
CA ALA A 192 38.81 35.14 44.51
C ALA A 192 38.77 34.86 46.02
N LEU A 193 39.86 34.32 46.58
CA LEU A 193 40.00 34.09 48.02
C LEU A 193 39.94 35.41 48.81
N GLN A 194 40.48 36.51 48.29
CA GLN A 194 40.43 37.80 48.95
C GLN A 194 39.01 38.37 49.01
N PHE A 195 38.20 38.26 47.94
CA PHE A 195 36.78 38.61 48.00
C PHE A 195 36.02 37.80 49.06
N LYS A 196 36.36 36.51 49.25
CA LYS A 196 35.81 35.68 50.33
C LYS A 196 36.33 36.06 51.71
N ARG A 197 37.52 36.65 51.85
CA ARG A 197 37.99 37.26 53.11
C ARG A 197 37.21 38.53 53.43
N TYR A 198 36.95 39.39 52.44
CA TYR A 198 36.10 40.58 52.60
C TYR A 198 34.69 40.20 53.06
N GLN A 199 34.06 39.23 52.38
CA GLN A 199 32.74 38.70 52.76
C GLN A 199 32.71 38.07 54.16
N ALA A 200 33.77 37.36 54.56
CA ALA A 200 33.83 36.66 55.85
C ALA A 200 34.16 37.59 57.06
N SER A 201 34.52 38.86 56.82
CA SER A 201 34.85 39.82 57.88
C SER A 201 34.35 41.23 57.54
N PRO A 202 33.05 41.40 57.27
CA PRO A 202 32.51 42.58 56.57
C PRO A 202 32.69 43.90 57.33
N THR A 203 32.88 43.85 58.65
CA THR A 203 33.09 45.03 59.52
C THR A 203 34.56 45.39 59.76
N ALA A 204 35.51 44.58 59.27
CA ALA A 204 36.95 44.76 59.52
C ALA A 204 37.69 45.60 58.45
N TRP A 205 37.00 46.07 57.42
CA TRP A 205 37.58 46.76 56.26
C TRP A 205 37.13 48.21 56.15
N ALA A 206 37.84 48.99 55.33
CA ALA A 206 37.65 50.44 55.16
C ALA A 206 36.24 50.85 54.71
N TYR A 207 35.57 50.01 53.91
CA TYR A 207 34.22 50.25 53.40
C TYR A 207 33.30 49.08 53.77
N GLN A 208 32.07 49.36 54.18
CA GLN A 208 31.14 48.36 54.74
C GLN A 208 29.74 48.52 54.15
N ALA A 209 29.05 47.40 53.90
CA ALA A 209 27.67 47.39 53.45
C ALA A 209 26.69 47.83 54.55
N GLY A 210 25.47 48.22 54.17
CA GLY A 210 24.40 48.63 55.08
C GLY A 210 24.59 50.02 55.74
N ARG A 211 25.53 50.84 55.23
CA ARG A 211 25.80 52.18 55.79
C ARG A 211 26.30 53.18 54.75
N ASN A 212 26.26 54.45 55.14
CA ASN A 212 26.95 55.54 54.44
C ASN A 212 28.46 55.41 54.63
N ASN A 213 29.21 55.44 53.54
CA ASN A 213 30.67 55.46 53.51
C ASN A 213 31.12 56.70 52.73
N ALA A 214 32.21 57.35 53.18
CA ALA A 214 32.82 58.47 52.49
C ALA A 214 33.94 57.95 51.58
N ILE A 215 33.71 57.92 50.28
CA ILE A 215 34.60 57.29 49.29
C ILE A 215 35.29 58.39 48.47
N LEU A 216 36.62 58.32 48.35
CA LEU A 216 37.40 59.29 47.56
C LEU A 216 37.08 59.19 46.06
N TYR A 217 37.17 60.32 45.36
CA TYR A 217 37.10 60.33 43.89
C TYR A 217 38.42 59.94 43.23
N ASN A 218 39.56 60.11 43.91
CA ASN A 218 40.91 59.94 43.38
C ASN A 218 41.90 59.69 44.54
N PRO A 219 43.08 59.06 44.31
CA PRO A 219 44.16 59.01 45.30
C PRO A 219 44.57 60.39 45.84
N ASN A 220 44.51 61.43 44.99
CA ASN A 220 44.67 62.81 45.44
C ASN A 220 43.44 63.27 46.24
N ALA A 221 43.59 63.35 47.57
CA ALA A 221 42.54 63.77 48.48
C ALA A 221 41.96 65.17 48.19
N ALA A 222 42.69 66.05 47.49
CA ALA A 222 42.19 67.36 47.08
C ALA A 222 41.02 67.28 46.07
N CYS A 223 40.88 66.15 45.36
CA CYS A 223 39.74 65.87 44.49
C CYS A 223 38.43 65.59 45.26
N GLY A 224 38.48 65.46 46.59
CA GLY A 224 37.31 65.27 47.43
C GLY A 224 36.76 63.84 47.42
N ARG A 225 35.53 63.71 47.93
CA ARG A 225 34.86 62.45 48.25
C ARG A 225 33.35 62.53 48.01
N LYS A 226 32.73 61.37 47.76
CA LYS A 226 31.28 61.17 47.71
C LYS A 226 30.82 60.38 48.93
N THR A 227 29.71 60.78 49.53
CA THR A 227 28.99 59.89 50.47
C THR A 227 28.16 58.90 49.65
N VAL A 228 28.39 57.61 49.88
CA VAL A 228 27.72 56.50 49.18
C VAL A 228 27.14 55.56 50.22
N TYR A 229 25.83 55.33 50.17
CA TYR A 229 25.19 54.25 50.92
C TYR A 229 25.47 52.93 50.20
N ILE A 230 26.36 52.10 50.75
CA ILE A 230 26.72 50.81 50.12
C ILE A 230 25.66 49.79 50.50
N GLN A 231 24.91 49.29 49.52
CA GLN A 231 23.72 48.46 49.73
C GLN A 231 24.04 47.00 50.02
N ASN A 232 25.14 46.45 49.48
CA ASN A 232 25.45 45.03 49.53
C ASN A 232 26.95 44.73 49.68
N GLN A 233 27.29 43.46 49.98
CA GLN A 233 28.65 43.06 50.35
C GLN A 233 29.60 43.01 49.15
N ALA A 234 29.12 42.71 47.94
CA ALA A 234 29.87 42.72 46.70
C ALA A 234 30.34 44.13 46.34
N THR A 235 29.46 45.11 46.47
CA THR A 235 29.78 46.53 46.24
C THR A 235 30.79 47.02 47.28
N ALA A 236 30.64 46.66 48.56
CA ALA A 236 31.66 46.93 49.57
C ALA A 236 33.02 46.30 49.20
N ALA A 237 33.02 45.03 48.78
CA ALA A 237 34.22 44.29 48.40
C ALA A 237 34.94 44.89 47.17
N LEU A 238 34.20 45.43 46.19
CA LEU A 238 34.77 46.15 45.05
C LEU A 238 35.40 47.49 45.43
N TYR A 239 34.82 48.24 46.37
CA TYR A 239 35.45 49.42 46.92
C TYR A 239 36.66 49.09 47.81
N ILE A 240 36.69 47.95 48.51
CA ILE A 240 37.89 47.54 49.25
C ILE A 240 39.01 47.14 48.26
N TYR A 241 38.67 46.52 47.13
CA TYR A 241 39.65 46.12 46.10
C TYR A 241 40.15 47.31 45.25
N THR A 242 39.29 48.24 44.89
CA THR A 242 39.62 49.47 44.14
C THR A 242 38.98 50.69 44.83
N PRO A 243 39.71 51.45 45.67
CA PRO A 243 39.13 52.33 46.69
C PRO A 243 38.64 53.71 46.24
N TYR A 244 38.13 53.83 45.01
CA TYR A 244 37.66 55.09 44.44
C TYR A 244 36.30 54.96 43.73
N THR A 245 35.47 55.99 43.88
CA THR A 245 34.21 56.13 43.13
C THR A 245 34.39 57.10 41.96
N PRO A 246 33.77 56.89 40.78
CA PRO A 246 33.88 57.84 39.68
C PRO A 246 33.26 59.19 40.04
N ASN A 247 33.88 60.27 39.56
CA ASN A 247 33.33 61.63 39.60
C ASN A 247 32.44 61.90 38.37
N ALA A 248 31.87 63.11 38.27
CA ALA A 248 30.99 63.47 37.17
C ALA A 248 31.68 63.39 35.80
N ALA A 249 32.93 63.86 35.67
CA ALA A 249 33.69 63.81 34.42
C ALA A 249 33.91 62.35 33.94
N ALA A 250 34.28 61.44 34.85
CA ALA A 250 34.44 60.02 34.55
C ALA A 250 33.13 59.35 34.09
N MET A 251 31.96 59.81 34.59
CA MET A 251 30.65 59.27 34.21
C MET A 251 30.11 59.86 32.90
N SER A 252 30.37 61.14 32.63
CA SER A 252 30.01 61.79 31.36
C SER A 252 30.77 61.21 30.17
N ASN A 253 31.98 60.69 30.37
CA ASN A 253 32.75 59.99 29.34
C ASN A 253 32.96 58.50 29.69
N LEU A 254 31.87 57.73 29.69
CA LEU A 254 31.82 56.35 30.20
C LEU A 254 32.83 55.38 29.55
N TYR A 255 33.13 55.55 28.26
CA TYR A 255 34.09 54.71 27.53
C TYR A 255 35.49 55.34 27.38
N GLY A 256 35.65 56.63 27.71
CA GLY A 256 36.91 57.36 27.63
C GLY A 256 37.44 57.84 28.98
N THR A 257 38.25 58.90 28.92
CA THR A 257 38.88 59.58 30.06
C THR A 257 38.07 60.80 30.50
N GLY A 258 38.11 61.08 31.81
CA GLY A 258 37.61 62.33 32.39
C GLY A 258 38.77 63.29 32.71
N ASP A 259 38.59 64.07 33.77
CA ASP A 259 39.56 65.03 34.30
C ASP A 259 40.66 64.40 35.18
N SER A 260 41.56 65.22 35.73
CA SER A 260 42.63 64.80 36.65
C SER A 260 42.13 64.19 37.97
N CYS A 261 40.85 64.39 38.31
CA CYS A 261 40.21 63.85 39.51
C CYS A 261 39.36 62.59 39.23
N SER A 262 39.40 62.07 38.00
CA SER A 262 38.62 60.91 37.57
C SER A 262 39.31 59.60 37.96
N ALA A 263 38.58 58.73 38.68
CA ALA A 263 38.97 57.34 38.88
C ALA A 263 38.05 56.38 38.10
N TYR A 264 38.65 55.33 37.53
CA TYR A 264 37.97 54.50 36.53
C TYR A 264 37.66 53.06 36.99
N GLY A 265 38.24 52.56 38.08
CA GLY A 265 38.15 51.15 38.48
C GLY A 265 36.71 50.63 38.57
N ASN A 266 35.94 51.10 39.54
CA ASN A 266 34.56 50.64 39.76
C ASN A 266 33.61 50.99 38.59
N ARG A 267 33.84 52.12 37.91
CA ARG A 267 33.13 52.48 36.66
C ARG A 267 33.38 51.44 35.56
N ASN A 268 34.64 51.12 35.30
CA ASN A 268 35.04 50.17 34.26
C ASN A 268 34.55 48.76 34.60
N PHE A 269 34.58 48.34 35.88
CA PHE A 269 34.01 47.07 36.31
C PHE A 269 32.52 46.98 35.96
N TRP A 270 31.72 47.92 36.43
CA TRP A 270 30.27 47.98 36.16
C TRP A 270 29.97 48.00 34.65
N ARG A 271 30.68 48.86 33.91
CA ARG A 271 30.49 49.03 32.47
C ARG A 271 30.83 47.74 31.71
N MET A 272 32.01 47.16 31.94
CA MET A 272 32.45 45.92 31.29
C MET A 272 31.54 44.73 31.66
N TYR A 273 31.04 44.64 32.89
CA TYR A 273 30.05 43.61 33.24
C TYR A 273 28.75 43.82 32.45
N THR A 274 28.27 45.05 32.37
CA THR A 274 27.05 45.42 31.64
C THR A 274 27.19 45.12 30.14
N ASP A 275 28.28 45.58 29.53
CA ASP A 275 28.60 45.39 28.10
C ASP A 275 28.72 43.91 27.71
N TRP A 276 29.14 43.04 28.65
CA TRP A 276 29.43 41.63 28.35
C TRP A 276 28.34 40.66 28.78
N PHE A 277 27.60 40.97 29.84
CA PHE A 277 26.77 40.02 30.58
C PHE A 277 25.41 40.56 31.04
N GLY A 278 25.02 41.77 30.61
CA GLY A 278 23.77 42.40 31.02
C GLY A 278 23.81 43.01 32.42
N SER A 279 22.65 43.36 32.97
CA SER A 279 22.54 44.15 34.21
C SER A 279 23.31 43.51 35.38
N PRO A 280 24.25 44.22 36.02
CA PRO A 280 24.95 43.70 37.19
C PRO A 280 24.05 43.62 38.43
N THR A 281 22.91 44.29 38.46
CA THR A 281 22.03 44.38 39.64
C THR A 281 20.69 43.65 39.52
N GLY A 282 20.37 43.09 38.34
CA GLY A 282 19.19 42.25 38.09
C GLY A 282 19.55 40.79 37.84
N GLY A 283 18.57 39.89 37.93
CA GLY A 283 18.68 38.48 37.56
C GLY A 283 18.40 38.24 36.08
N SER A 284 18.22 36.98 35.69
CA SER A 284 18.20 36.55 34.30
C SER A 284 16.80 36.68 33.69
N SER A 285 16.63 37.50 32.66
CA SER A 285 15.32 37.61 31.99
C SER A 285 14.97 36.30 31.24
N PRO A 286 13.67 35.95 31.04
CA PRO A 286 13.29 34.70 30.41
C PRO A 286 13.86 34.50 29.01
N ILE A 287 14.18 33.25 28.70
CA ILE A 287 14.60 32.79 27.38
C ILE A 287 13.50 31.91 26.76
N GLY A 288 13.54 31.69 25.45
CA GLY A 288 12.52 30.90 24.76
C GLY A 288 12.59 31.02 23.23
N SER A 289 11.59 30.45 22.57
CA SER A 289 11.44 30.46 21.10
C SER A 289 9.98 30.31 20.69
N LEU A 290 9.61 30.95 19.58
CA LEU A 290 8.35 30.70 18.86
C LEU A 290 8.62 29.68 17.73
N ASP A 291 8.44 28.40 18.03
CA ASP A 291 8.77 27.34 17.09
C ASP A 291 7.80 27.28 15.89
N SER A 292 6.50 27.54 16.11
CA SER A 292 5.47 27.40 15.06
C SER A 292 4.34 28.44 15.13
N LEU A 293 3.91 28.92 13.96
CA LEU A 293 2.64 29.61 13.72
C LEU A 293 1.87 28.90 12.60
N THR A 294 0.74 28.27 12.93
CA THR A 294 -0.12 27.57 11.97
C THR A 294 -1.45 28.32 11.78
N PRO A 295 -1.66 29.02 10.65
CA PRO A 295 -2.91 29.73 10.39
C PRO A 295 -4.08 28.77 10.13
N GLY A 296 -5.26 29.17 10.58
CA GLY A 296 -6.54 28.52 10.35
C GLY A 296 -7.65 29.54 10.03
N PHE A 297 -8.90 29.10 10.02
CA PHE A 297 -10.05 29.98 9.89
C PHE A 297 -10.12 30.95 11.08
N ARG A 298 -9.84 32.24 10.83
CA ARG A 298 -9.93 33.34 11.82
C ARG A 298 -9.17 33.06 13.12
N GLN A 299 -8.09 32.26 13.03
CA GLN A 299 -7.27 31.84 14.17
C GLN A 299 -5.85 31.48 13.74
N VAL A 300 -4.91 31.50 14.69
CA VAL A 300 -3.57 30.92 14.55
C VAL A 300 -3.26 30.02 15.74
N THR A 301 -2.78 28.81 15.47
CA THR A 301 -2.22 27.95 16.52
C THR A 301 -0.74 28.26 16.65
N VAL A 302 -0.30 28.54 17.86
CA VAL A 302 1.08 28.89 18.21
C VAL A 302 1.70 27.76 19.03
N GLY A 303 3.01 27.59 18.90
CA GLY A 303 3.76 26.56 19.63
C GLY A 303 5.21 26.98 19.82
N GLY A 304 5.80 26.61 20.94
CA GLY A 304 7.14 27.05 21.33
C GLY A 304 7.51 26.64 22.75
N TRP A 305 8.44 27.36 23.36
CA TRP A 305 8.84 27.16 24.76
C TRP A 305 9.37 28.45 25.38
N THR A 306 9.31 28.57 26.70
CA THR A 306 9.99 29.64 27.45
C THR A 306 10.30 29.20 28.88
N ALA A 307 11.49 29.58 29.36
CA ALA A 307 11.99 29.27 30.69
C ALA A 307 12.66 30.53 31.29
N ASP A 308 12.59 30.67 32.60
CA ASP A 308 13.26 31.73 33.36
C ASP A 308 14.51 31.12 34.02
N PRO A 309 15.74 31.58 33.73
CA PRO A 309 16.94 30.95 34.28
C PRO A 309 17.07 31.05 35.81
N ASP A 310 16.29 31.93 36.46
CA ASP A 310 16.29 32.08 37.92
C ASP A 310 15.35 31.05 38.61
N THR A 311 14.60 30.23 37.86
CA THR A 311 13.71 29.18 38.42
C THR A 311 13.55 27.93 37.53
N THR A 312 13.38 26.75 38.15
CA THR A 312 13.02 25.52 37.43
C THR A 312 11.50 25.33 37.28
N VAL A 313 10.70 26.23 37.84
CA VAL A 313 9.23 26.20 37.72
C VAL A 313 8.83 26.80 36.37
N ALA A 314 7.88 26.16 35.69
CA ALA A 314 7.30 26.66 34.44
C ALA A 314 6.74 28.08 34.62
N ILE A 315 7.07 28.98 33.70
CA ILE A 315 6.58 30.36 33.68
C ILE A 315 5.43 30.56 32.69
N LYS A 316 4.81 31.74 32.69
CA LYS A 316 3.76 32.09 31.72
C LYS A 316 4.37 32.58 30.40
N ALA A 317 3.76 32.18 29.29
CA ALA A 317 3.89 32.84 28.01
C ALA A 317 2.66 33.76 27.78
N GLN A 318 2.88 34.97 27.28
CA GLN A 318 1.83 35.91 26.88
C GLN A 318 1.89 36.19 25.39
N PHE A 319 0.72 36.25 24.75
CA PHE A 319 0.56 36.31 23.30
C PHE A 319 -0.20 37.56 22.92
N TYR A 320 0.40 38.35 22.04
CA TYR A 320 -0.17 39.58 21.50
C TYR A 320 -0.32 39.43 19.99
N VAL A 321 -1.41 39.97 19.44
CA VAL A 321 -1.62 40.07 17.99
C VAL A 321 -1.87 41.55 17.68
N ASP A 322 -1.01 42.12 16.83
CA ASP A 322 -1.00 43.54 16.47
C ASP A 322 -0.98 44.48 17.70
N GLY A 323 -0.20 44.08 18.72
CA GLY A 323 -0.09 44.80 20.00
C GLY A 323 -1.23 44.56 21.00
N VAL A 324 -2.30 43.85 20.62
CA VAL A 324 -3.44 43.53 21.51
C VAL A 324 -3.24 42.16 22.15
N GLY A 325 -3.32 42.09 23.49
CA GLY A 325 -3.22 40.82 24.23
C GLY A 325 -4.35 39.85 23.87
N LYS A 326 -4.00 38.61 23.52
CA LYS A 326 -4.93 37.55 23.10
C LYS A 326 -4.98 36.36 24.04
N ALA A 327 -3.85 35.97 24.65
CA ALA A 327 -3.80 34.84 25.58
C ALA A 327 -2.64 34.95 26.58
N SER A 328 -2.78 34.28 27.73
CA SER A 328 -1.67 33.95 28.62
C SER A 328 -1.83 32.50 29.04
N VAL A 329 -0.81 31.67 28.82
CA VAL A 329 -0.82 30.25 29.21
C VAL A 329 0.44 29.90 29.99
N MET A 330 0.36 28.88 30.85
CA MET A 330 1.55 28.31 31.49
C MET A 330 2.34 27.51 30.45
N ALA A 331 3.64 27.73 30.36
CA ALA A 331 4.52 26.99 29.48
C ALA A 331 4.99 25.70 30.17
N ASN A 332 4.07 24.80 30.55
CA ASN A 332 4.36 23.60 31.34
C ASN A 332 4.39 22.28 30.54
N ALA A 333 4.31 22.33 29.21
CA ALA A 333 4.37 21.13 28.38
C ALA A 333 5.78 20.55 28.34
N ASN A 334 5.91 19.22 28.36
CA ASN A 334 7.22 18.57 28.37
C ASN A 334 7.92 18.65 27.01
N ARG A 335 9.18 19.08 27.02
CA ARG A 335 10.06 19.29 25.86
C ARG A 335 11.43 18.67 26.16
N THR A 336 11.58 17.38 25.84
CA THR A 336 12.79 16.59 26.14
C THR A 336 14.05 17.12 25.44
N ASP A 337 13.90 17.85 24.33
CA ASP A 337 14.96 18.55 23.62
C ASP A 337 15.61 19.67 24.45
N LEU A 338 14.92 20.22 25.44
CA LEU A 338 15.47 21.24 26.34
C LEU A 338 16.42 20.69 27.41
N ALA A 339 16.48 19.36 27.60
CA ALA A 339 17.33 18.73 28.62
C ALA A 339 18.81 19.11 28.50
N ALA A 340 19.33 19.25 27.27
CA ALA A 340 20.71 19.66 27.01
C ALA A 340 20.97 21.17 27.26
N ARG A 341 19.92 21.99 27.29
CA ARG A 341 19.99 23.45 27.45
C ARG A 341 19.71 23.91 28.88
N LEU A 342 18.74 23.26 29.55
CA LEU A 342 18.20 23.67 30.85
C LEU A 342 18.51 22.69 31.99
N GLY A 343 19.08 21.53 31.67
CA GLY A 343 19.37 20.42 32.60
C GLY A 343 18.41 19.25 32.45
N SER A 344 18.89 18.02 32.72
CA SER A 344 18.19 16.76 32.40
C SER A 344 16.80 16.60 33.03
N ASN A 345 16.53 17.27 34.15
CA ASN A 345 15.25 17.22 34.86
C ASN A 345 14.40 18.49 34.67
N ASN A 346 14.76 19.37 33.72
CA ASN A 346 14.20 20.71 33.57
C ASN A 346 13.59 20.94 32.17
N THR A 347 12.62 20.10 31.81
CA THR A 347 12.07 20.01 30.45
C THR A 347 10.62 20.51 30.30
N ALA A 348 9.94 20.84 31.39
CA ALA A 348 8.53 21.25 31.39
C ALA A 348 8.36 22.75 31.10
N HIS A 349 8.85 23.21 29.93
CA HIS A 349 8.91 24.63 29.52
C HIS A 349 8.20 24.94 28.19
N GLY A 350 7.48 23.97 27.61
CA GLY A 350 6.79 24.11 26.33
C GLY A 350 5.41 24.76 26.44
N PHE A 351 4.98 25.48 25.40
CA PHE A 351 3.61 26.00 25.25
C PHE A 351 3.00 25.63 23.90
N SER A 352 1.67 25.51 23.87
CA SER A 352 0.88 25.60 22.65
C SER A 352 -0.52 26.15 22.96
N THR A 353 -1.05 27.02 22.10
CA THR A 353 -2.40 27.58 22.24
C THR A 353 -2.95 28.05 20.89
N THR A 354 -4.26 28.28 20.79
CA THR A 354 -4.91 28.81 19.59
C THR A 354 -5.44 30.21 19.87
N LEU A 355 -4.94 31.20 19.14
CA LEU A 355 -5.38 32.60 19.21
C LEU A 355 -6.50 32.79 18.19
N SER A 356 -7.74 32.93 18.65
CA SER A 356 -8.94 33.02 17.81
C SER A 356 -9.47 34.46 17.66
N GLY A 357 -10.49 34.63 16.81
CA GLY A 357 -11.12 35.92 16.58
C GLY A 357 -10.20 36.89 15.81
N LEU A 358 -9.47 36.37 14.82
CA LEU A 358 -8.66 37.16 13.89
C LEU A 358 -9.46 37.49 12.62
N SER A 359 -9.17 38.64 12.01
CA SER A 359 -9.64 38.98 10.68
C SER A 359 -8.88 38.20 9.61
N ALA A 360 -9.35 38.25 8.36
CA ALA A 360 -8.51 37.91 7.21
C ALA A 360 -7.48 39.03 6.99
N GLY A 361 -6.28 38.65 6.54
CA GLY A 361 -5.18 39.60 6.31
C GLY A 361 -3.90 39.21 7.05
N LYS A 362 -2.92 40.13 7.02
CA LYS A 362 -1.62 39.98 7.67
C LYS A 362 -1.72 40.46 9.13
N HIS A 363 -1.25 39.65 10.05
CA HIS A 363 -1.23 39.89 11.49
C HIS A 363 0.18 39.65 12.04
N ASN A 364 0.64 40.49 12.98
CA ASN A 364 1.92 40.30 13.67
C ASN A 364 1.67 39.63 15.03
N VAL A 365 2.25 38.45 15.25
CA VAL A 365 2.07 37.66 16.49
C VAL A 365 3.34 37.73 17.32
N CYS A 366 3.25 38.32 18.51
CA CYS A 366 4.36 38.44 19.45
C CYS A 366 4.16 37.54 20.68
N VAL A 367 5.25 36.93 21.16
CA VAL A 367 5.27 36.11 22.38
C VAL A 367 6.23 36.70 23.41
N PHE A 368 5.75 36.87 24.63
CA PHE A 368 6.56 37.27 25.78
C PHE A 368 6.70 36.12 26.79
N GLY A 369 7.91 35.90 27.27
CA GLY A 369 8.17 35.11 28.49
C GLY A 369 8.01 36.00 29.71
N ILE A 370 7.18 35.58 30.67
CA ILE A 370 6.88 36.37 31.87
C ILE A 370 7.80 35.98 33.02
N ASN A 371 8.59 36.95 33.47
CA ASN A 371 9.66 36.80 34.45
C ASN A 371 9.10 36.48 35.84
N THR A 372 9.74 35.56 36.55
CA THR A 372 9.35 35.08 37.88
C THR A 372 10.57 35.11 38.81
N GLY A 373 10.98 36.32 39.18
CA GLY A 373 12.19 36.58 39.96
C GLY A 373 12.66 38.03 39.80
N PRO A 374 13.93 38.33 40.12
CA PRO A 374 14.57 39.59 39.77
C PRO A 374 14.87 39.63 38.26
N GLY A 375 14.22 40.49 37.48
CA GLY A 375 14.43 40.55 36.03
C GLY A 375 13.31 41.29 35.31
N SER A 376 13.22 41.12 33.99
CA SER A 376 12.21 41.75 33.14
C SER A 376 11.54 40.72 32.24
N ASN A 377 10.27 40.93 31.88
CA ASN A 377 9.61 40.10 30.86
C ASN A 377 10.34 40.25 29.52
N THR A 378 10.64 39.13 28.86
CA THR A 378 11.36 39.12 27.57
C THR A 378 10.39 39.01 26.41
N LEU A 379 10.49 39.90 25.42
CA LEU A 379 9.93 39.66 24.09
C LEU A 379 10.77 38.56 23.42
N LEU A 380 10.21 37.36 23.26
CA LEU A 380 10.92 36.21 22.71
C LEU A 380 11.04 36.32 21.19
N GLU A 381 9.90 36.56 20.52
CA GLU A 381 9.83 36.76 19.08
C GLU A 381 8.52 37.48 18.70
N CYS A 382 8.55 38.27 17.63
CA CYS A 382 7.37 38.66 16.86
C CYS A 382 7.49 38.11 15.44
N ARG A 383 6.48 37.39 14.94
CA ARG A 383 6.46 36.80 13.60
C ARG A 383 5.14 37.07 12.90
N ASP A 384 5.22 37.43 11.63
CA ASP A 384 4.04 37.69 10.81
C ASP A 384 3.33 36.40 10.38
N VAL A 385 1.99 36.44 10.37
CA VAL A 385 1.13 35.37 9.84
C VAL A 385 0.02 35.97 8.97
N SER A 386 -0.31 35.29 7.87
CA SER A 386 -1.43 35.68 7.00
C SER A 386 -2.62 34.75 7.22
N ILE A 387 -3.70 35.28 7.78
CA ILE A 387 -4.99 34.59 7.88
C ILE A 387 -5.69 34.70 6.54
N SER A 388 -6.02 33.55 5.95
CA SER A 388 -6.68 33.48 4.65
C SER A 388 -8.16 33.86 4.76
N GLY A 389 -8.63 34.67 3.82
CA GLY A 389 -10.04 35.00 3.57
C GLY A 389 -10.28 35.23 2.08
N GLY A 390 -11.48 35.66 1.72
CA GLY A 390 -11.89 35.89 0.33
C GLY A 390 -12.07 34.59 -0.45
N THR A 391 -11.48 34.54 -1.65
CA THR A 391 -11.85 33.56 -2.68
C THR A 391 -11.84 32.10 -2.19
N PRO A 392 -12.93 31.33 -2.45
CA PRO A 392 -12.99 29.91 -2.15
C PRO A 392 -11.82 29.10 -2.70
N ALA A 393 -11.53 27.97 -2.06
CA ALA A 393 -10.45 27.07 -2.45
C ALA A 393 -10.89 25.61 -2.37
N GLY A 394 -10.31 24.75 -3.20
CA GLY A 394 -10.65 23.33 -3.23
C GLY A 394 -9.88 22.58 -4.30
N VAL A 395 -10.12 21.27 -4.40
CA VAL A 395 -9.45 20.37 -5.35
C VAL A 395 -10.40 19.30 -5.87
N ILE A 396 -10.05 18.68 -7.00
CA ILE A 396 -10.69 17.46 -7.51
C ILE A 396 -9.80 16.26 -7.14
N ASP A 397 -10.19 15.49 -6.12
CA ASP A 397 -9.50 14.25 -5.75
C ASP A 397 -9.58 13.24 -6.91
N ALA A 398 -10.80 12.91 -7.35
CA ALA A 398 -11.06 11.92 -8.39
C ALA A 398 -12.21 12.34 -9.30
N ALA A 399 -12.09 12.00 -10.58
CA ALA A 399 -13.11 12.24 -11.60
C ALA A 399 -12.97 11.20 -12.72
N SER A 400 -14.08 10.58 -13.12
CA SER A 400 -14.14 9.55 -14.16
C SER A 400 -15.50 9.57 -14.84
N ALA A 401 -15.57 9.35 -16.16
CA ALA A 401 -16.81 9.41 -16.93
C ALA A 401 -17.04 8.14 -17.75
N VAL A 402 -18.27 7.61 -17.70
CA VAL A 402 -18.75 6.43 -18.43
C VAL A 402 -20.20 6.70 -18.86
N ALA A 403 -20.58 6.32 -20.09
CA ALA A 403 -21.96 6.39 -20.58
C ALA A 403 -22.70 7.72 -20.27
N GLY A 404 -22.08 8.85 -20.63
CA GLY A 404 -22.64 10.19 -20.41
C GLY A 404 -22.67 10.65 -18.95
N THR A 405 -22.08 9.92 -18.01
CA THR A 405 -22.16 10.20 -16.57
C THR A 405 -20.78 10.39 -15.96
N LEU A 406 -20.52 11.58 -15.42
CA LEU A 406 -19.31 11.93 -14.67
C LEU A 406 -19.51 11.62 -13.19
N THR A 407 -18.72 10.71 -12.63
CA THR A 407 -18.58 10.56 -11.17
C THR A 407 -17.38 11.38 -10.71
N ILE A 408 -17.58 12.26 -9.72
CA ILE A 408 -16.57 13.20 -9.25
C ILE A 408 -16.58 13.30 -7.72
N ARG A 409 -15.41 13.49 -7.10
CA ARG A 409 -15.26 13.86 -5.69
C ARG A 409 -14.06 14.75 -5.43
N GLY A 410 -14.12 15.52 -4.34
CA GLY A 410 -13.07 16.42 -3.89
C GLY A 410 -13.47 17.14 -2.60
N TRP A 411 -12.88 18.29 -2.35
CA TRP A 411 -13.29 19.19 -1.26
C TRP A 411 -13.26 20.65 -1.71
N ALA A 412 -14.08 21.50 -1.09
CA ALA A 412 -14.13 22.93 -1.32
C ALA A 412 -14.51 23.67 -0.03
N ILE A 413 -13.71 24.66 0.35
CA ILE A 413 -14.01 25.59 1.44
C ILE A 413 -14.26 26.99 0.85
N ASP A 414 -15.26 27.67 1.38
CA ASP A 414 -15.26 29.13 1.40
C ASP A 414 -14.25 29.59 2.47
N ARG A 415 -13.51 30.69 2.27
CA ARG A 415 -12.51 31.15 3.24
C ARG A 415 -13.06 32.16 4.25
N ASP A 416 -14.25 32.69 4.01
CA ASP A 416 -14.89 33.70 4.87
C ASP A 416 -15.88 33.09 5.88
N THR A 417 -16.18 31.79 5.76
CA THR A 417 -17.08 31.06 6.67
C THR A 417 -16.68 29.59 6.88
N THR A 418 -17.08 29.02 8.03
CA THR A 418 -17.00 27.56 8.30
C THR A 418 -18.15 26.77 7.67
N SER A 419 -19.16 27.45 7.12
CA SER A 419 -20.31 26.80 6.48
C SER A 419 -19.92 26.11 5.18
N ALA A 420 -20.50 24.92 4.94
CA ALA A 420 -20.33 24.18 3.70
C ALA A 420 -20.77 25.02 2.47
N THR A 421 -19.93 25.08 1.45
CA THR A 421 -20.25 25.78 0.18
C THR A 421 -20.93 24.84 -0.84
N GLN A 422 -21.37 25.40 -1.96
CA GLN A 422 -21.82 24.66 -3.13
C GLN A 422 -20.70 24.62 -4.18
N VAL A 423 -20.60 23.53 -4.94
CA VAL A 423 -19.69 23.41 -6.08
C VAL A 423 -20.45 23.15 -7.38
N GLN A 424 -20.21 23.98 -8.40
CA GLN A 424 -20.74 23.81 -9.75
C GLN A 424 -19.69 23.12 -10.62
N VAL A 425 -20.08 22.01 -11.26
CA VAL A 425 -19.20 21.22 -12.11
C VAL A 425 -19.55 21.48 -13.57
N ARG A 426 -18.53 21.83 -14.37
CA ARG A 426 -18.66 22.07 -15.82
C ARG A 426 -17.73 21.13 -16.60
N ALA A 427 -18.15 20.68 -17.77
CA ALA A 427 -17.30 20.02 -18.77
C ALA A 427 -17.25 20.90 -20.03
N GLY A 428 -16.05 21.35 -20.40
CA GLY A 428 -15.90 22.40 -21.42
C GLY A 428 -16.61 23.69 -20.97
N ASN A 429 -17.62 24.11 -21.75
CA ASN A 429 -18.49 25.25 -21.44
C ASN A 429 -19.85 24.83 -20.84
N LYS A 430 -20.17 23.52 -20.78
CA LYS A 430 -21.46 23.00 -20.32
C LYS A 430 -21.45 22.78 -18.80
N THR A 431 -22.36 23.40 -18.07
CA THR A 431 -22.65 23.03 -16.67
C THR A 431 -23.36 21.68 -16.63
N LEU A 432 -22.85 20.76 -15.82
CA LEU A 432 -23.43 19.42 -15.62
C LEU A 432 -24.34 19.37 -14.38
N GLY A 433 -24.04 20.18 -13.38
CA GLY A 433 -24.84 20.30 -12.16
C GLY A 433 -24.10 20.99 -11.03
N THR A 434 -24.76 21.05 -9.88
CA THR A 434 -24.22 21.60 -8.63
C THR A 434 -24.30 20.54 -7.53
N LEU A 435 -23.25 20.41 -6.73
CA LEU A 435 -23.17 19.54 -5.55
C LEU A 435 -22.98 20.40 -4.29
N SER A 436 -23.34 19.86 -3.12
CA SER A 436 -22.96 20.49 -1.85
C SER A 436 -21.60 19.96 -1.39
N ALA A 437 -20.73 20.84 -0.93
CA ALA A 437 -19.47 20.49 -0.27
C ALA A 437 -19.71 20.36 1.24
N ASN A 438 -20.59 19.44 1.64
CA ASN A 438 -21.02 19.24 3.04
C ASN A 438 -20.69 17.83 3.59
N GLN A 439 -20.02 16.99 2.80
CA GLN A 439 -19.66 15.63 3.17
C GLN A 439 -18.35 15.60 3.97
N LYS A 440 -18.16 14.58 4.82
CA LYS A 440 -16.95 14.45 5.64
C LYS A 440 -15.72 14.06 4.80
N LYS A 441 -14.75 14.97 4.67
CA LYS A 441 -13.40 14.70 4.16
C LYS A 441 -12.44 14.56 5.36
N ALA A 442 -12.19 13.31 5.76
CA ALA A 442 -11.31 13.02 6.90
C ALA A 442 -9.93 13.70 6.78
N GLY A 443 -9.50 14.32 7.88
CA GLY A 443 -8.20 14.99 8.02
C GLY A 443 -8.12 16.39 7.37
N LEU A 444 -9.21 16.91 6.82
CA LEU A 444 -9.22 18.24 6.21
C LEU A 444 -9.03 19.33 7.27
N ASN A 445 -9.62 19.21 8.46
CA ASN A 445 -9.41 20.16 9.55
C ASN A 445 -7.96 20.17 10.05
N ALA A 446 -7.22 19.06 9.94
CA ALA A 446 -5.79 19.06 10.28
C ALA A 446 -4.96 19.85 9.24
N ALA A 447 -5.32 19.76 7.95
CA ALA A 447 -4.67 20.50 6.86
C ALA A 447 -5.17 21.95 6.69
N LYS A 448 -6.35 22.26 7.25
CA LYS A 448 -7.06 23.55 7.24
C LYS A 448 -7.73 23.78 8.60
N PRO A 449 -6.97 24.13 9.65
CA PRO A 449 -7.50 24.29 11.00
C PRO A 449 -8.67 25.27 11.08
N GLY A 450 -9.72 24.91 11.81
CA GLY A 450 -10.88 25.76 12.10
C GLY A 450 -12.03 25.65 11.10
N TYR A 451 -11.83 25.04 9.93
CA TYR A 451 -12.93 24.81 8.96
C TYR A 451 -13.76 23.56 9.27
N GLY A 452 -13.19 22.57 9.96
CA GLY A 452 -13.81 21.25 10.14
C GLY A 452 -13.64 20.32 8.93
N ASP A 453 -14.04 19.06 9.08
CA ASP A 453 -13.90 18.03 8.03
C ASP A 453 -15.06 18.04 7.00
N ASN A 454 -16.17 18.72 7.28
CA ASN A 454 -17.42 18.60 6.50
C ASN A 454 -17.47 19.50 5.25
N HIS A 455 -16.38 19.52 4.49
CA HIS A 455 -16.21 20.34 3.27
C HIS A 455 -15.91 19.51 2.01
N GLY A 456 -16.16 18.19 2.07
CA GLY A 456 -16.06 17.27 0.95
C GLY A 456 -17.29 17.34 0.04
N TYR A 457 -17.11 17.13 -1.26
CA TYR A 457 -18.19 16.93 -2.22
C TYR A 457 -17.99 15.61 -2.96
N SER A 458 -19.09 14.92 -3.26
CA SER A 458 -19.09 13.80 -4.22
C SER A 458 -20.46 13.66 -4.89
N GLY A 459 -20.48 13.14 -6.11
CA GLY A 459 -21.72 12.85 -6.84
C GLY A 459 -21.49 12.38 -8.27
N SER A 460 -22.58 11.96 -8.91
CA SER A 460 -22.62 11.52 -10.31
C SER A 460 -23.53 12.45 -11.12
N LEU A 461 -22.98 13.04 -12.18
CA LEU A 461 -23.63 14.08 -12.99
C LEU A 461 -23.79 13.61 -14.44
N LYS A 462 -25.04 13.61 -14.93
CA LYS A 462 -25.40 13.16 -16.29
C LYS A 462 -25.11 14.23 -17.35
N GLY A 463 -25.07 13.81 -18.61
CA GLY A 463 -24.89 14.68 -19.77
C GLY A 463 -23.44 15.10 -20.03
N PHE A 464 -22.47 14.34 -19.52
CA PHE A 464 -21.05 14.50 -19.86
C PHE A 464 -20.83 14.20 -21.36
N PRO A 465 -20.13 15.05 -22.13
CA PRO A 465 -19.86 14.79 -23.54
C PRO A 465 -18.83 13.67 -23.76
N GLY A 466 -19.00 12.87 -24.81
CA GLY A 466 -18.00 11.86 -25.21
C GLY A 466 -16.61 12.45 -25.51
N GLY A 467 -15.58 11.61 -25.42
CA GLY A 467 -14.19 11.99 -25.63
C GLY A 467 -13.56 12.69 -24.41
N THR A 468 -12.43 13.37 -24.63
CA THR A 468 -11.69 14.07 -23.57
C THR A 468 -12.23 15.47 -23.35
N GLN A 469 -12.66 15.76 -22.13
CA GLN A 469 -13.22 17.04 -21.72
C GLN A 469 -12.40 17.65 -20.57
N THR A 470 -12.25 18.97 -20.57
CA THR A 470 -11.73 19.69 -19.39
C THR A 470 -12.87 19.87 -18.39
N VAL A 471 -12.80 19.18 -17.26
CA VAL A 471 -13.70 19.37 -16.12
C VAL A 471 -13.20 20.54 -15.29
N ARG A 472 -14.07 21.52 -15.04
CA ARG A 472 -13.81 22.67 -14.17
C ARG A 472 -14.79 22.64 -13.01
N VAL A 473 -14.29 22.80 -11.80
CA VAL A 473 -15.10 22.93 -10.59
C VAL A 473 -15.00 24.37 -10.10
N TYR A 474 -16.16 24.98 -9.90
CA TYR A 474 -16.32 26.30 -9.32
C TYR A 474 -16.94 26.15 -7.95
N ALA A 475 -16.40 26.80 -6.91
CA ALA A 475 -17.06 26.90 -5.62
C ALA A 475 -17.81 28.24 -5.54
N LYS A 476 -18.91 28.25 -4.81
CA LYS A 476 -19.66 29.48 -4.55
C LYS A 476 -19.01 30.22 -3.39
N ASP A 477 -18.67 31.48 -3.61
CA ASP A 477 -18.40 32.43 -2.54
C ASP A 477 -19.76 32.79 -1.91
N LEU A 478 -19.92 32.47 -0.64
CA LEU A 478 -21.13 32.68 0.15
C LEU A 478 -21.26 34.13 0.61
N SER A 479 -20.17 34.91 0.61
CA SER A 479 -20.18 36.34 0.93
C SER A 479 -20.63 37.20 -0.26
N SER A 480 -20.11 36.91 -1.46
CA SER A 480 -20.40 37.67 -2.69
C SER A 480 -21.45 37.02 -3.60
N GLY A 481 -21.82 35.77 -3.34
CA GLY A 481 -22.69 34.96 -4.19
C GLY A 481 -22.04 34.46 -5.49
N SER A 482 -20.79 34.86 -5.77
CA SER A 482 -20.09 34.62 -7.05
C SER A 482 -19.52 33.19 -7.15
N TRP A 483 -19.25 32.74 -8.37
CA TRP A 483 -18.64 31.43 -8.64
C TRP A 483 -17.16 31.55 -8.99
N THR A 484 -16.27 31.06 -8.13
CA THR A 484 -14.81 31.07 -8.34
C THR A 484 -14.33 29.70 -8.80
N GLN A 485 -13.57 29.62 -9.90
CA GLN A 485 -12.97 28.35 -10.33
C GLN A 485 -11.89 27.91 -9.33
N ILE A 486 -12.12 26.78 -8.66
CA ILE A 486 -11.20 26.23 -7.65
C ILE A 486 -10.29 25.13 -8.20
N ALA A 487 -10.74 24.39 -9.21
CA ALA A 487 -10.00 23.24 -9.73
C ALA A 487 -10.32 22.93 -11.21
N THR A 488 -9.38 22.27 -11.88
CA THR A 488 -9.51 21.78 -13.26
C THR A 488 -8.89 20.39 -13.38
N LYS A 489 -9.47 19.51 -14.21
CA LYS A 489 -8.98 18.15 -14.47
C LYS A 489 -9.45 17.67 -15.85
N SER A 490 -8.55 17.10 -16.65
CA SER A 490 -8.96 16.42 -17.90
C SER A 490 -9.57 15.06 -17.57
N VAL A 491 -10.74 14.76 -18.15
CA VAL A 491 -11.45 13.49 -17.97
C VAL A 491 -11.91 13.00 -19.34
N THR A 492 -11.62 11.74 -19.67
CA THR A 492 -12.04 11.12 -20.92
C THR A 492 -13.22 10.20 -20.67
N GLN A 493 -14.31 10.42 -21.41
CA GLN A 493 -15.39 9.44 -21.55
C GLN A 493 -15.14 8.60 -22.81
N PRO A 494 -14.98 7.26 -22.69
CA PRO A 494 -15.01 6.36 -23.84
C PRO A 494 -16.30 6.51 -24.66
N THR A 495 -16.20 6.40 -25.98
CA THR A 495 -17.32 6.49 -26.93
C THR A 495 -16.91 5.84 -28.26
N GLY A 496 -17.84 5.31 -29.05
CA GLY A 496 -17.57 4.89 -30.43
C GLY A 496 -18.15 3.52 -30.79
N TYR A 497 -17.28 2.53 -30.94
CA TYR A 497 -17.63 1.17 -31.36
C TYR A 497 -17.70 0.26 -30.13
N PRO A 498 -18.59 -0.75 -30.11
CA PRO A 498 -18.57 -1.78 -29.09
C PRO A 498 -17.21 -2.49 -29.02
N TRP A 499 -16.80 -2.85 -27.80
CA TRP A 499 -15.70 -3.77 -27.54
C TRP A 499 -16.26 -5.18 -27.47
N LEU A 500 -15.94 -5.98 -28.48
CA LEU A 500 -16.31 -7.39 -28.59
C LEU A 500 -15.08 -8.28 -28.38
N ALA A 501 -15.21 -9.30 -27.55
CA ALA A 501 -14.23 -10.38 -27.44
C ALA A 501 -14.92 -11.75 -27.51
N VAL A 502 -14.22 -12.73 -28.07
CA VAL A 502 -14.70 -14.10 -28.26
C VAL A 502 -13.72 -15.03 -27.57
N ASP A 503 -14.16 -15.66 -26.48
CA ASP A 503 -13.33 -16.53 -25.63
C ASP A 503 -13.25 -17.96 -26.18
N GLU A 504 -14.35 -18.49 -26.74
CA GLU A 504 -14.43 -19.84 -27.33
C GLU A 504 -15.44 -19.83 -28.49
N VAL A 505 -15.09 -20.50 -29.60
CA VAL A 505 -16.02 -21.03 -30.59
C VAL A 505 -15.55 -22.44 -30.92
N ALA A 506 -16.32 -23.46 -30.55
CA ALA A 506 -15.92 -24.85 -30.69
C ALA A 506 -17.12 -25.78 -30.84
N SER A 507 -16.96 -26.85 -31.61
CA SER A 507 -17.86 -28.01 -31.59
C SER A 507 -17.38 -29.01 -30.54
N LYS A 508 -18.27 -29.46 -29.66
CA LYS A 508 -17.98 -30.50 -28.65
C LYS A 508 -18.67 -31.84 -28.95
N ALA A 509 -19.64 -31.83 -29.85
CA ALA A 509 -20.40 -32.98 -30.32
C ALA A 509 -20.88 -32.73 -31.76
N PRO A 510 -21.09 -33.78 -32.58
CA PRO A 510 -21.57 -33.62 -33.95
C PRO A 510 -22.81 -32.74 -34.05
N GLY A 511 -22.88 -31.99 -35.15
CA GLY A 511 -24.00 -31.09 -35.44
C GLY A 511 -24.30 -30.03 -34.38
N SER A 512 -23.31 -29.65 -33.54
CA SER A 512 -23.47 -28.58 -32.55
C SER A 512 -22.23 -27.70 -32.37
N PHE A 513 -22.41 -26.47 -31.89
CA PHE A 513 -21.34 -25.62 -31.40
C PHE A 513 -21.70 -24.87 -30.11
N LEU A 514 -20.66 -24.51 -29.36
CA LEU A 514 -20.67 -23.55 -28.26
C LEU A 514 -19.87 -22.31 -28.69
N ALA A 515 -20.45 -21.13 -28.50
CA ALA A 515 -19.76 -19.84 -28.61
C ALA A 515 -19.94 -19.06 -27.31
N ARG A 516 -18.86 -18.48 -26.77
CA ARG A 516 -18.93 -17.56 -25.62
C ARG A 516 -17.88 -16.45 -25.67
N GLY A 517 -18.14 -15.38 -24.95
CA GLY A 517 -17.28 -14.20 -24.89
C GLY A 517 -17.95 -13.08 -24.09
N TRP A 518 -17.61 -11.83 -24.40
CA TRP A 518 -18.24 -10.65 -23.81
C TRP A 518 -18.32 -9.49 -24.81
N ALA A 519 -19.28 -8.60 -24.60
CA ALA A 519 -19.50 -7.43 -25.46
C ALA A 519 -19.96 -6.23 -24.61
N ILE A 520 -19.16 -5.16 -24.60
CA ILE A 520 -19.46 -3.88 -23.92
C ILE A 520 -19.58 -2.80 -24.99
N ASP A 521 -20.50 -1.85 -24.84
CA ASP A 521 -20.51 -0.62 -25.62
C ASP A 521 -20.07 0.56 -24.73
N PRO A 522 -19.03 1.33 -25.10
CA PRO A 522 -18.54 2.44 -24.28
C PRO A 522 -19.58 3.57 -24.07
N ASP A 523 -20.59 3.69 -24.92
CA ASP A 523 -21.63 4.71 -24.85
C ASP A 523 -22.79 4.34 -23.89
N THR A 524 -22.85 3.12 -23.35
CA THR A 524 -23.87 2.67 -22.37
C THR A 524 -23.30 1.78 -21.25
N THR A 525 -23.87 1.84 -20.05
CA THR A 525 -23.58 0.88 -18.97
C THR A 525 -24.48 -0.36 -19.02
N GLY A 526 -25.56 -0.31 -19.81
CA GLY A 526 -26.47 -1.44 -20.00
C GLY A 526 -25.93 -2.46 -21.01
N THR A 527 -26.43 -3.69 -20.91
CA THR A 527 -26.10 -4.81 -21.81
C THR A 527 -26.50 -4.50 -23.25
N ILE A 528 -25.65 -4.85 -24.22
CA ILE A 528 -25.95 -4.74 -25.65
C ILE A 528 -26.41 -6.06 -26.27
N ARG A 529 -26.99 -6.02 -27.48
CA ARG A 529 -27.28 -7.23 -28.25
C ARG A 529 -26.06 -7.74 -29.00
N VAL A 530 -25.97 -9.06 -29.11
CA VAL A 530 -24.98 -9.79 -29.90
C VAL A 530 -25.72 -10.67 -30.90
N HIS A 531 -25.44 -10.47 -32.19
CA HIS A 531 -25.99 -11.24 -33.29
C HIS A 531 -24.98 -12.30 -33.76
N PHE A 532 -25.48 -13.48 -34.14
CA PHE A 532 -24.67 -14.62 -34.55
C PHE A 532 -25.06 -15.04 -35.97
N TYR A 533 -24.08 -15.07 -36.86
CA TYR A 533 -24.22 -15.48 -38.25
C TYR A 533 -23.31 -16.68 -38.52
N LEU A 534 -23.90 -17.82 -38.87
CA LEU A 534 -23.20 -19.02 -39.29
C LEU A 534 -23.18 -19.06 -40.81
N ASP A 535 -21.99 -19.06 -41.41
CA ASP A 535 -21.78 -19.10 -42.86
C ASP A 535 -22.62 -18.03 -43.62
N GLY A 536 -22.70 -16.84 -43.02
CA GLY A 536 -23.46 -15.69 -43.52
C GLY A 536 -24.96 -15.67 -43.18
N LYS A 537 -25.53 -16.74 -42.62
CA LYS A 537 -26.95 -16.84 -42.23
C LYS A 537 -27.13 -16.55 -40.74
N GLY A 538 -28.07 -15.68 -40.37
CA GLY A 538 -28.38 -15.38 -38.97
C GLY A 538 -28.97 -16.59 -38.24
N VAL A 539 -28.36 -17.00 -37.12
CA VAL A 539 -28.77 -18.20 -36.34
C VAL A 539 -29.26 -17.90 -34.92
N ALA A 540 -28.91 -16.73 -34.37
CA ALA A 540 -29.39 -16.22 -33.08
C ALA A 540 -29.14 -14.70 -32.95
N ASN A 541 -29.92 -14.06 -32.07
CA ASN A 541 -29.57 -12.79 -31.43
C ASN A 541 -29.92 -12.90 -29.95
N ILE A 542 -29.01 -12.46 -29.07
CA ILE A 542 -29.16 -12.52 -27.61
C ILE A 542 -28.62 -11.23 -26.97
N ALA A 543 -28.94 -10.99 -25.70
CA ALA A 543 -28.24 -9.97 -24.92
C ALA A 543 -26.88 -10.51 -24.46
N ALA A 544 -25.90 -9.61 -24.31
CA ALA A 544 -24.69 -9.87 -23.53
C ALA A 544 -24.98 -9.59 -22.06
N ASP A 545 -25.77 -10.45 -21.41
CA ASP A 545 -26.27 -10.29 -20.04
C ASP A 545 -25.72 -11.35 -19.06
N GLN A 546 -24.79 -12.19 -19.50
CA GLN A 546 -24.21 -13.25 -18.69
C GLN A 546 -23.03 -12.75 -17.84
N LEU A 547 -22.74 -13.42 -16.73
CA LEU A 547 -21.62 -13.06 -15.87
C LEU A 547 -20.27 -13.37 -16.53
N LYS A 548 -19.45 -12.33 -16.75
CA LYS A 548 -18.02 -12.44 -17.09
C LYS A 548 -17.19 -11.91 -15.92
N SER A 549 -16.91 -12.79 -14.96
CA SER A 549 -16.14 -12.48 -13.76
C SER A 549 -14.84 -11.70 -14.06
N GLY A 550 -14.64 -10.59 -13.34
CA GLY A 550 -13.47 -9.72 -13.42
C GLY A 550 -13.50 -8.70 -14.56
N LEU A 551 -14.58 -8.62 -15.35
CA LEU A 551 -14.68 -7.70 -16.49
C LEU A 551 -14.75 -6.24 -16.05
N ASN A 552 -15.42 -5.92 -14.94
CA ASN A 552 -15.43 -4.58 -14.34
C ASN A 552 -14.05 -4.16 -13.81
N SER A 553 -13.21 -5.11 -13.39
CA SER A 553 -11.82 -4.79 -13.03
C SER A 553 -10.99 -4.42 -14.27
N ALA A 554 -11.24 -5.07 -15.41
CA ALA A 554 -10.59 -4.76 -16.68
C ALA A 554 -11.19 -3.53 -17.40
N LYS A 555 -12.48 -3.26 -17.19
CA LYS A 555 -13.26 -2.13 -17.74
C LYS A 555 -14.11 -1.49 -16.62
N PRO A 556 -13.50 -0.64 -15.77
CA PRO A 556 -14.20 -0.02 -14.64
C PRO A 556 -15.41 0.80 -15.04
N GLY A 557 -16.54 0.53 -14.39
CA GLY A 557 -17.79 1.29 -14.50
C GLY A 557 -18.88 0.63 -15.34
N PHE A 558 -18.61 -0.50 -15.99
CA PHE A 558 -19.60 -1.24 -16.79
C PHE A 558 -20.22 -2.43 -16.04
N GLY A 559 -19.54 -2.99 -15.02
CA GLY A 559 -19.98 -4.21 -14.33
C GLY A 559 -19.54 -5.50 -15.04
N ASP A 560 -19.75 -6.64 -14.37
CA ASP A 560 -19.34 -7.97 -14.89
C ASP A 560 -20.41 -8.63 -15.79
N MET A 561 -21.63 -8.10 -15.81
CA MET A 561 -22.78 -8.65 -16.54
C MET A 561 -22.80 -8.21 -18.02
N HIS A 562 -21.72 -8.50 -18.75
CA HIS A 562 -21.58 -8.21 -20.19
C HIS A 562 -21.08 -9.42 -21.00
N GLY A 563 -21.18 -10.63 -20.44
CA GLY A 563 -20.85 -11.89 -21.10
C GLY A 563 -21.96 -12.37 -22.03
N PHE A 564 -21.62 -13.22 -23.00
CA PHE A 564 -22.59 -13.97 -23.80
C PHE A 564 -22.23 -15.44 -23.89
N ARG A 565 -23.24 -16.30 -24.03
CA ARG A 565 -23.10 -17.73 -24.32
C ARG A 565 -24.20 -18.17 -25.27
N LEU A 566 -23.84 -18.85 -26.35
CA LEU A 566 -24.75 -19.48 -27.30
C LEU A 566 -24.35 -20.94 -27.49
N GLU A 567 -25.29 -21.84 -27.29
CA GLU A 567 -25.19 -23.24 -27.71
C GLU A 567 -26.22 -23.47 -28.81
N LYS A 568 -25.80 -24.10 -29.91
CA LYS A 568 -26.66 -24.31 -31.09
C LYS A 568 -26.44 -25.71 -31.65
N SER A 569 -27.53 -26.44 -31.88
CA SER A 569 -27.58 -27.74 -32.56
C SER A 569 -28.19 -27.61 -33.97
N GLY A 570 -28.20 -28.70 -34.73
CA GLY A 570 -28.69 -28.72 -36.12
C GLY A 570 -27.70 -28.16 -37.14
N ILE A 571 -26.41 -28.22 -36.80
CA ILE A 571 -25.30 -27.80 -37.67
C ILE A 571 -24.94 -28.98 -38.59
N SER A 572 -24.50 -28.74 -39.82
CA SER A 572 -23.94 -29.81 -40.66
C SER A 572 -22.57 -30.25 -40.16
N ALA A 573 -22.08 -31.38 -40.69
CA ALA A 573 -20.68 -31.78 -40.52
C ALA A 573 -19.74 -30.94 -41.39
N GLY A 574 -18.48 -30.77 -40.96
CA GLY A 574 -17.42 -30.10 -41.73
C GLY A 574 -17.00 -28.73 -41.19
N LYS A 575 -16.50 -27.87 -42.09
CA LYS A 575 -15.92 -26.55 -41.75
C LYS A 575 -16.98 -25.46 -41.80
N HIS A 576 -16.96 -24.60 -40.78
CA HIS A 576 -17.91 -23.51 -40.57
C HIS A 576 -17.20 -22.21 -40.18
N ASN A 577 -17.86 -21.08 -40.40
CA ASN A 577 -17.41 -19.77 -39.93
C ASN A 577 -18.53 -19.05 -39.17
N LEU A 578 -18.29 -18.77 -37.88
CA LEU A 578 -19.23 -18.06 -37.03
C LEU A 578 -18.81 -16.60 -36.91
N CYS A 579 -19.59 -15.69 -37.48
CA CYS A 579 -19.45 -14.25 -37.30
C CYS A 579 -20.35 -13.77 -36.16
N ILE A 580 -19.72 -13.22 -35.12
CA ILE A 580 -20.35 -12.66 -33.93
C ILE A 580 -20.30 -11.13 -34.06
N ILE A 581 -21.42 -10.45 -33.90
CA ILE A 581 -21.56 -9.01 -34.11
C ILE A 581 -22.19 -8.35 -32.89
N ALA A 582 -21.43 -7.50 -32.20
CA ALA A 582 -21.92 -6.66 -31.11
C ALA A 582 -22.60 -5.41 -31.69
N ILE A 583 -23.87 -5.21 -31.32
CA ILE A 583 -24.70 -4.12 -31.84
C ILE A 583 -24.47 -2.86 -31.02
N ASN A 584 -24.20 -1.75 -31.72
CA ASN A 584 -23.98 -0.44 -31.11
C ASN A 584 -25.29 0.13 -30.55
N ALA A 585 -25.25 0.62 -29.31
CA ALA A 585 -26.32 1.32 -28.62
C ALA A 585 -26.09 2.84 -28.55
N GLY A 586 -24.90 3.31 -28.93
CA GLY A 586 -24.54 4.71 -29.09
C GLY A 586 -25.06 5.34 -30.40
N PRO A 587 -24.79 6.64 -30.61
CA PRO A 587 -25.37 7.44 -31.70
C PRO A 587 -24.74 7.20 -33.08
N LYS A 588 -23.83 6.22 -33.22
CA LYS A 588 -23.18 5.89 -34.49
C LYS A 588 -23.64 4.49 -34.93
N ASN A 589 -24.12 4.36 -36.17
CA ASN A 589 -24.56 3.10 -36.74
C ASN A 589 -23.38 2.18 -37.12
N VAL A 590 -22.49 1.86 -36.18
CA VAL A 590 -21.24 1.13 -36.42
C VAL A 590 -21.03 0.02 -35.39
N ASN A 591 -21.25 -1.22 -35.83
CA ASN A 591 -21.12 -2.41 -35.00
C ASN A 591 -19.68 -2.92 -34.95
N ALA A 592 -19.34 -3.74 -33.94
CA ALA A 592 -18.10 -4.49 -33.91
C ALA A 592 -18.36 -5.96 -34.28
N SER A 593 -17.48 -6.57 -35.08
CA SER A 593 -17.64 -7.98 -35.50
C SER A 593 -16.35 -8.76 -35.42
N ILE A 594 -16.47 -10.04 -35.05
CA ILE A 594 -15.37 -11.02 -35.06
C ILE A 594 -15.91 -12.30 -35.68
N CYS A 595 -15.26 -12.78 -36.74
CA CYS A 595 -15.54 -14.09 -37.31
C CYS A 595 -14.49 -15.12 -36.82
N LYS A 596 -14.94 -16.31 -36.46
CA LYS A 596 -14.09 -17.44 -36.05
C LYS A 596 -14.44 -18.68 -36.86
N PRO A 597 -13.46 -19.28 -37.58
CA PRO A 597 -13.64 -20.59 -38.17
C PRO A 597 -13.69 -21.65 -37.05
N PHE A 598 -14.51 -22.67 -37.24
CA PHE A 598 -14.52 -23.89 -36.43
C PHE A 598 -14.90 -25.06 -37.33
N SER A 599 -14.72 -26.29 -36.83
CA SER A 599 -15.20 -27.49 -37.51
C SER A 599 -16.10 -28.28 -36.57
N THR A 600 -17.18 -28.84 -37.11
CA THR A 600 -17.89 -29.97 -36.52
C THR A 600 -17.16 -31.27 -36.90
N PRO A 601 -17.21 -32.32 -36.06
CA PRO A 601 -16.69 -33.64 -36.41
C PRO A 601 -17.29 -34.16 -37.72
N THR A 602 -16.49 -34.93 -38.46
CA THR A 602 -16.88 -35.56 -39.74
C THR A 602 -15.99 -36.77 -40.03
N GLY A 603 -16.48 -37.77 -40.73
CA GLY A 603 -15.74 -38.99 -41.05
C GLY A 603 -16.63 -40.22 -41.21
N SER A 604 -16.03 -41.34 -41.61
CA SER A 604 -16.77 -42.60 -41.74
C SER A 604 -17.26 -43.14 -40.38
N PRO A 605 -18.43 -43.81 -40.31
CA PRO A 605 -18.95 -44.39 -39.09
C PRO A 605 -18.02 -45.43 -38.49
N LYS A 606 -18.14 -45.66 -37.18
CA LYS A 606 -17.44 -46.72 -36.45
C LYS A 606 -18.46 -47.76 -36.00
N VAL A 607 -18.23 -49.01 -36.40
CA VAL A 607 -19.04 -50.17 -36.01
C VAL A 607 -18.16 -51.22 -35.35
N THR A 608 -18.67 -51.85 -34.30
CA THR A 608 -18.03 -52.97 -33.61
C THR A 608 -18.99 -54.15 -33.54
N VAL A 609 -18.47 -55.37 -33.68
CA VAL A 609 -19.18 -56.59 -33.27
C VAL A 609 -18.59 -57.04 -31.93
N GLY A 610 -19.34 -56.86 -30.85
CA GLY A 610 -18.90 -57.20 -29.50
C GLY A 610 -19.16 -58.66 -29.14
N GLN A 611 -20.30 -59.20 -29.58
CA GLN A 611 -20.64 -60.62 -29.42
C GLN A 611 -21.43 -61.10 -30.63
N ALA A 612 -21.07 -62.26 -31.16
CA ALA A 612 -21.87 -63.00 -32.13
C ALA A 612 -21.85 -64.49 -31.76
N SER A 613 -23.02 -65.14 -31.76
CA SER A 613 -23.16 -66.53 -31.32
C SER A 613 -24.36 -67.22 -31.98
N ALA A 614 -24.30 -68.55 -32.08
CA ALA A 614 -25.45 -69.36 -32.49
C ALA A 614 -26.56 -69.25 -31.43
N ALA A 615 -27.76 -68.88 -31.87
CA ALA A 615 -28.92 -68.64 -31.00
C ALA A 615 -29.93 -69.79 -31.09
N GLY A 616 -29.43 -71.02 -31.28
CA GLY A 616 -30.19 -72.19 -31.71
C GLY A 616 -30.07 -72.46 -33.21
N LEU A 617 -30.65 -73.59 -33.65
CA LEU A 617 -30.53 -74.05 -35.04
C LEU A 617 -31.25 -73.15 -36.04
N GLY A 618 -30.56 -72.81 -37.12
CA GLY A 618 -31.04 -71.89 -38.14
C GLY A 618 -30.91 -70.41 -37.80
N ALA A 619 -30.31 -70.04 -36.65
CA ALA A 619 -30.27 -68.68 -36.16
C ALA A 619 -28.96 -68.27 -35.46
N MET A 620 -28.60 -67.00 -35.60
CA MET A 620 -27.49 -66.37 -34.87
C MET A 620 -27.99 -65.10 -34.20
N THR A 621 -27.33 -64.65 -33.13
CA THR A 621 -27.52 -63.31 -32.57
C THR A 621 -26.20 -62.57 -32.60
N VAL A 622 -26.22 -61.33 -33.10
CA VAL A 622 -25.08 -60.44 -33.20
C VAL A 622 -25.39 -59.12 -32.49
N SER A 623 -24.43 -58.60 -31.74
CA SER A 623 -24.57 -57.37 -30.96
C SER A 623 -23.26 -56.60 -30.84
N GLY A 624 -23.38 -55.29 -30.65
CA GLY A 624 -22.25 -54.38 -30.55
C GLY A 624 -22.70 -52.92 -30.49
N THR A 625 -21.82 -52.02 -30.91
CA THR A 625 -22.12 -50.58 -31.00
C THR A 625 -21.81 -50.03 -32.39
N ALA A 626 -22.55 -48.99 -32.80
CA ALA A 626 -22.27 -48.23 -34.00
C ALA A 626 -22.65 -46.76 -33.85
N PHE A 627 -21.76 -45.87 -34.29
CA PHE A 627 -22.00 -44.42 -34.33
C PHE A 627 -21.28 -43.79 -35.51
N ASP A 628 -21.75 -42.60 -35.90
CA ASP A 628 -21.22 -41.86 -37.05
C ASP A 628 -20.74 -40.48 -36.57
N PRO A 629 -19.48 -40.07 -36.83
CA PRO A 629 -18.99 -38.79 -36.35
C PRO A 629 -19.67 -37.57 -37.00
N ASP A 630 -20.43 -37.72 -38.08
CA ASP A 630 -21.22 -36.65 -38.68
C ASP A 630 -22.54 -36.37 -37.91
N THR A 631 -23.04 -37.30 -37.08
CA THR A 631 -24.38 -37.20 -36.47
C THR A 631 -24.51 -37.83 -35.08
N VAL A 632 -25.35 -37.23 -34.23
CA VAL A 632 -25.74 -37.81 -32.93
C VAL A 632 -26.90 -38.82 -33.03
N SER A 633 -27.50 -38.96 -34.22
CA SER A 633 -28.57 -39.94 -34.45
C SER A 633 -28.04 -41.37 -34.54
N ALA A 634 -28.84 -42.34 -34.10
CA ALA A 634 -28.52 -43.76 -34.23
C ALA A 634 -28.36 -44.17 -35.70
N VAL A 635 -27.28 -44.90 -36.00
CA VAL A 635 -26.85 -45.20 -37.37
C VAL A 635 -27.62 -46.38 -37.95
N ALA A 636 -27.95 -46.34 -39.24
CA ALA A 636 -28.59 -47.46 -39.94
C ALA A 636 -27.58 -48.61 -40.19
N LEU A 637 -28.04 -49.85 -40.02
CA LEU A 637 -27.22 -51.06 -40.07
C LEU A 637 -27.72 -52.03 -41.14
N GLN A 638 -26.79 -52.67 -41.84
CA GLN A 638 -27.03 -53.76 -42.79
C GLN A 638 -26.22 -54.98 -42.31
N TYR A 639 -26.90 -56.13 -42.18
CA TYR A 639 -26.28 -57.38 -41.73
C TYR A 639 -26.08 -58.31 -42.91
N THR A 640 -24.86 -58.81 -43.09
CA THR A 640 -24.54 -59.82 -44.10
C THR A 640 -23.99 -61.09 -43.47
N VAL A 641 -24.27 -62.21 -44.12
CA VAL A 641 -23.73 -63.54 -43.80
C VAL A 641 -23.13 -64.09 -45.09
N ASP A 642 -21.85 -64.40 -45.06
CA ASP A 642 -21.04 -64.82 -46.22
C ASP A 642 -21.22 -63.89 -47.44
N GLY A 643 -21.25 -62.58 -47.17
CA GLY A 643 -21.42 -61.52 -48.17
C GLY A 643 -22.87 -61.26 -48.60
N LYS A 644 -23.82 -62.15 -48.32
CA LYS A 644 -25.25 -61.95 -48.65
C LYS A 644 -25.96 -61.19 -47.53
N GLN A 645 -26.70 -60.13 -47.88
CA GLN A 645 -27.56 -59.42 -46.92
C GLN A 645 -28.68 -60.31 -46.39
N VAL A 646 -28.87 -60.32 -45.07
CA VAL A 646 -29.90 -61.10 -44.37
C VAL A 646 -30.85 -60.25 -43.51
N ALA A 647 -30.43 -59.05 -43.08
CA ALA A 647 -31.27 -58.14 -42.30
C ALA A 647 -30.81 -56.67 -42.41
N THR A 648 -31.64 -55.74 -41.92
CA THR A 648 -31.30 -54.36 -41.61
C THR A 648 -31.84 -53.98 -40.23
N ALA A 649 -31.24 -52.97 -39.58
CA ALA A 649 -31.74 -52.38 -38.34
C ALA A 649 -31.20 -50.96 -38.15
N THR A 650 -31.32 -50.41 -36.94
CA THR A 650 -30.69 -49.16 -36.52
C THR A 650 -30.00 -49.40 -35.18
N ALA A 651 -28.87 -48.74 -34.92
CA ALA A 651 -28.11 -48.85 -33.67
C ALA A 651 -28.74 -48.07 -32.51
N ASN A 652 -30.05 -48.20 -32.30
CA ASN A 652 -30.82 -47.33 -31.39
C ASN A 652 -31.00 -47.88 -29.96
N GLN A 653 -30.36 -49.00 -29.61
CA GLN A 653 -30.46 -49.57 -28.26
C GLN A 653 -29.46 -48.90 -27.31
N ALA A 654 -29.73 -48.96 -26.00
CA ALA A 654 -28.86 -48.37 -24.99
C ALA A 654 -27.55 -49.18 -24.84
N ALA A 655 -26.42 -48.55 -25.12
CA ALA A 655 -25.08 -49.08 -24.89
C ALA A 655 -24.51 -48.51 -23.57
N LYS A 656 -24.34 -49.37 -22.56
CA LYS A 656 -23.89 -48.97 -21.22
C LYS A 656 -22.50 -48.30 -21.27
N GLY A 657 -22.40 -47.06 -20.80
CA GLY A 657 -21.16 -46.28 -20.75
C GLY A 657 -20.73 -45.68 -22.09
N PHE A 658 -21.53 -45.82 -23.15
CA PHE A 658 -21.19 -45.27 -24.47
C PHE A 658 -21.18 -43.74 -24.47
N ASP A 659 -22.13 -43.11 -23.79
CA ASP A 659 -22.24 -41.66 -23.55
C ASP A 659 -21.04 -41.08 -22.80
N THR A 660 -20.47 -41.87 -21.89
CA THR A 660 -19.28 -41.52 -21.10
C THR A 660 -18.01 -41.60 -21.97
N ALA A 661 -17.92 -42.58 -22.86
CA ALA A 661 -16.82 -42.73 -23.81
C ALA A 661 -16.92 -41.76 -25.02
N HIS A 662 -18.13 -41.36 -25.39
CA HIS A 662 -18.41 -40.46 -26.51
C HIS A 662 -19.37 -39.33 -26.05
N PRO A 663 -18.86 -38.33 -25.30
CA PRO A 663 -19.68 -37.22 -24.80
C PRO A 663 -20.47 -36.53 -25.93
N GLY A 664 -21.77 -36.32 -25.68
CA GLY A 664 -22.68 -35.62 -26.59
C GLY A 664 -23.44 -36.49 -27.60
N TYR A 665 -23.12 -37.78 -27.73
CA TYR A 665 -23.89 -38.72 -28.57
C TYR A 665 -25.11 -39.32 -27.82
N GLY A 666 -25.04 -39.38 -26.49
CA GLY A 666 -26.03 -40.10 -25.69
C GLY A 666 -25.82 -41.62 -25.73
N ALA A 667 -26.69 -42.38 -25.07
CA ALA A 667 -26.50 -43.83 -24.88
C ALA A 667 -27.04 -44.71 -26.02
N ALA A 668 -27.84 -44.16 -26.94
CA ALA A 668 -28.61 -44.92 -27.95
C ALA A 668 -27.79 -45.24 -29.22
N HIS A 669 -26.67 -45.95 -29.03
CA HIS A 669 -25.72 -46.35 -30.09
C HIS A 669 -25.36 -47.85 -30.06
N GLY A 670 -26.16 -48.67 -29.36
CA GLY A 670 -26.04 -50.12 -29.29
C GLY A 670 -26.98 -50.83 -30.25
N TYR A 671 -26.66 -52.08 -30.59
CA TYR A 671 -27.57 -52.96 -31.33
C TYR A 671 -27.47 -54.40 -30.84
N GLN A 672 -28.59 -55.12 -30.94
CA GLN A 672 -28.66 -56.57 -30.84
C GLN A 672 -29.69 -57.07 -31.87
N GLN A 673 -29.25 -57.93 -32.78
CA GLN A 673 -30.06 -58.43 -33.89
C GLN A 673 -30.02 -59.95 -33.94
N LYS A 674 -31.21 -60.58 -34.00
CA LYS A 674 -31.35 -61.99 -34.35
C LYS A 674 -31.38 -62.14 -35.87
N LEU A 675 -30.53 -63.00 -36.40
CA LEU A 675 -30.44 -63.39 -37.80
C LEU A 675 -31.00 -64.81 -37.95
N THR A 676 -31.70 -65.09 -39.04
CA THR A 676 -32.42 -66.36 -39.28
C THR A 676 -32.20 -66.86 -40.71
N GLY A 677 -32.35 -68.17 -40.91
CA GLY A 677 -32.10 -68.81 -42.22
C GLY A 677 -30.62 -69.10 -42.46
N ILE A 678 -29.85 -69.27 -41.38
CA ILE A 678 -28.41 -69.58 -41.42
C ILE A 678 -28.23 -71.10 -41.44
N GLY A 679 -27.36 -71.63 -42.31
CA GLY A 679 -27.07 -73.06 -42.38
C GLY A 679 -26.27 -73.57 -41.17
N PRO A 680 -26.01 -74.89 -41.09
CA PRO A 680 -24.97 -75.43 -40.22
C PRO A 680 -23.57 -75.08 -40.75
N GLY A 681 -22.58 -75.01 -39.86
CA GLY A 681 -21.18 -74.73 -40.20
C GLY A 681 -20.67 -73.34 -39.85
N SER A 682 -19.47 -72.99 -40.34
CA SER A 682 -18.79 -71.72 -40.04
C SER A 682 -19.15 -70.62 -41.03
N HIS A 683 -19.82 -69.58 -40.55
CA HIS A 683 -20.23 -68.42 -41.34
C HIS A 683 -19.47 -67.15 -40.97
N THR A 684 -19.27 -66.26 -41.94
CA THR A 684 -18.74 -64.91 -41.71
C THR A 684 -19.89 -63.91 -41.59
N VAL A 685 -20.13 -63.40 -40.38
CA VAL A 685 -21.17 -62.42 -40.10
C VAL A 685 -20.54 -61.02 -40.09
N CYS A 686 -21.05 -60.12 -40.92
CA CYS A 686 -20.62 -58.71 -40.94
C CYS A 686 -21.79 -57.78 -40.59
N VAL A 687 -21.49 -56.73 -39.84
CA VAL A 687 -22.38 -55.60 -39.59
C VAL A 687 -21.80 -54.39 -40.28
N VAL A 688 -22.55 -53.84 -41.24
CA VAL A 688 -22.19 -52.64 -42.02
C VAL A 688 -22.96 -51.45 -41.48
N ALA A 689 -22.27 -50.42 -41.02
CA ALA A 689 -22.87 -49.15 -40.62
C ALA A 689 -22.92 -48.19 -41.81
N LYS A 690 -24.11 -47.61 -42.05
CA LYS A 690 -24.37 -46.69 -43.16
C LYS A 690 -23.94 -45.27 -42.84
N ASN A 691 -23.08 -44.72 -43.67
CA ASN A 691 -22.49 -43.40 -43.49
C ASN A 691 -23.52 -42.27 -43.69
N THR A 692 -23.54 -41.30 -42.78
CA THR A 692 -24.50 -40.17 -42.75
C THR A 692 -23.78 -38.82 -42.82
N GLY A 693 -22.93 -38.64 -43.84
CA GLY A 693 -22.22 -37.38 -44.07
C GLY A 693 -20.92 -37.55 -44.85
N GLY A 694 -19.82 -37.00 -44.33
CA GLY A 694 -18.50 -37.01 -44.95
C GLY A 694 -17.73 -38.30 -44.67
N GLY A 695 -17.95 -39.34 -45.48
CA GLY A 695 -17.23 -40.60 -45.36
C GLY A 695 -17.76 -41.69 -46.28
N SER A 696 -17.57 -42.95 -45.88
CA SER A 696 -18.04 -44.14 -46.58
C SER A 696 -18.54 -45.17 -45.56
N ASP A 697 -19.46 -46.05 -45.96
CA ASP A 697 -19.91 -47.17 -45.13
C ASP A 697 -18.73 -47.97 -44.56
N THR A 698 -18.81 -48.35 -43.28
CA THR A 698 -17.80 -49.21 -42.64
C THR A 698 -18.42 -50.52 -42.19
N SER A 699 -17.60 -51.56 -42.04
CA SER A 699 -18.06 -52.87 -41.61
C SER A 699 -17.15 -53.49 -40.57
N SER A 700 -17.75 -54.29 -39.68
CA SER A 700 -17.05 -55.12 -38.70
C SER A 700 -17.57 -56.55 -38.87
N CYS A 701 -16.64 -57.51 -39.03
CA CYS A 701 -16.94 -58.89 -39.35
C CYS A 701 -16.36 -59.84 -38.29
N THR A 702 -17.05 -60.94 -38.03
CA THR A 702 -16.56 -62.04 -37.20
C THR A 702 -17.01 -63.39 -37.75
N LYS A 703 -16.28 -64.46 -37.43
CA LYS A 703 -16.67 -65.83 -37.76
C LYS A 703 -17.50 -66.42 -36.64
N VAL A 704 -18.62 -67.07 -36.98
CA VAL A 704 -19.53 -67.72 -36.04
C VAL A 704 -19.83 -69.12 -36.55
N ALA A 705 -19.62 -70.13 -35.71
CA ALA A 705 -20.06 -71.48 -35.98
C ALA A 705 -21.56 -71.62 -35.61
N ALA A 706 -22.39 -72.00 -36.57
CA ALA A 706 -23.71 -72.58 -36.30
C ALA A 706 -23.56 -74.02 -35.80
N ALA A 707 -24.54 -74.50 -35.04
CA ALA A 707 -24.53 -75.86 -34.51
C ALA A 707 -24.60 -76.90 -35.65
N SER A 708 -23.86 -78.00 -35.48
CA SER A 708 -23.66 -79.10 -36.44
C SER A 708 -23.07 -80.32 -35.69
N GLY A 709 -23.27 -81.55 -36.19
CA GLY A 709 -22.70 -82.78 -35.60
C GLY A 709 -23.57 -84.05 -35.70
N ASN A 710 -23.18 -85.11 -35.00
CA ASN A 710 -23.85 -86.43 -35.06
C ASN A 710 -25.31 -86.41 -34.53
N PRO A 711 -26.17 -87.36 -34.94
CA PRO A 711 -27.55 -87.44 -34.47
C PRO A 711 -27.63 -87.91 -33.02
N THR A 712 -28.57 -87.37 -32.26
CA THR A 712 -29.01 -87.95 -30.99
C THR A 712 -30.05 -89.04 -31.28
N LEU A 713 -29.78 -90.27 -30.80
CA LEU A 713 -30.69 -91.42 -30.89
C LEU A 713 -31.05 -91.88 -29.48
N LEU A 714 -32.32 -92.21 -29.25
CA LEU A 714 -32.80 -92.86 -28.02
C LEU A 714 -33.81 -93.95 -28.34
N LEU A 715 -33.75 -95.07 -27.62
CA LEU A 715 -34.71 -96.17 -27.70
C LEU A 715 -35.69 -96.11 -26.50
N ASP A 716 -36.96 -95.85 -26.79
CA ASP A 716 -38.07 -95.90 -25.82
C ASP A 716 -38.44 -97.35 -25.47
N GLU A 717 -38.36 -98.26 -26.45
CA GLU A 717 -38.76 -99.67 -26.30
C GLU A 717 -38.04 -100.56 -27.32
N VAL A 718 -37.57 -101.73 -26.88
CA VAL A 718 -37.22 -102.87 -27.74
C VAL A 718 -37.78 -104.12 -27.06
N SER A 719 -38.81 -104.73 -27.64
CA SER A 719 -39.61 -105.79 -26.98
C SER A 719 -40.11 -106.85 -27.95
N SER A 720 -40.48 -108.03 -27.46
CA SER A 720 -41.23 -109.04 -28.23
C SER A 720 -42.65 -109.16 -27.68
N PRO A 721 -43.63 -108.44 -28.26
CA PRO A 721 -44.99 -108.41 -27.71
C PRO A 721 -45.71 -109.76 -27.88
N SER A 722 -45.70 -110.33 -29.08
CA SER A 722 -46.25 -111.65 -29.43
C SER A 722 -45.20 -112.55 -30.09
N ALA A 723 -45.52 -113.84 -30.23
CA ALA A 723 -44.68 -114.80 -30.94
C ALA A 723 -44.28 -114.30 -32.34
N ASP A 724 -43.06 -114.59 -32.76
CA ASP A 724 -42.40 -114.13 -34.00
C ASP A 724 -42.17 -112.61 -34.16
N THR A 725 -42.58 -111.78 -33.19
CA THR A 725 -42.54 -110.33 -33.35
C THR A 725 -41.48 -109.63 -32.50
N VAL A 726 -40.94 -108.53 -33.02
CA VAL A 726 -40.16 -107.54 -32.27
C VAL A 726 -40.68 -106.14 -32.56
N ARG A 727 -40.96 -105.35 -31.53
CA ARG A 727 -41.28 -103.92 -31.61
C ARG A 727 -40.06 -103.09 -31.22
N VAL A 728 -39.80 -102.03 -31.99
CA VAL A 728 -38.74 -101.06 -31.75
C VAL A 728 -39.35 -99.66 -31.81
N ARG A 729 -39.35 -98.94 -30.69
CA ARG A 729 -39.79 -97.54 -30.58
C ARG A 729 -38.67 -96.68 -30.03
N GLY A 730 -38.54 -95.45 -30.52
CA GLY A 730 -37.54 -94.50 -30.08
C GLY A 730 -37.68 -93.16 -30.78
N TRP A 731 -36.67 -92.30 -30.68
CA TRP A 731 -36.63 -91.05 -31.41
C TRP A 731 -35.21 -90.70 -31.85
N ALA A 732 -35.11 -89.92 -32.94
CA ALA A 732 -33.85 -89.51 -33.53
C ALA A 732 -33.91 -88.05 -34.01
N ILE A 733 -32.94 -87.23 -33.59
CA ILE A 733 -32.81 -85.80 -33.94
C ILE A 733 -31.38 -85.55 -34.37
N ASP A 734 -31.19 -84.86 -35.49
CA ASP A 734 -29.88 -84.58 -36.09
C ASP A 734 -29.64 -83.07 -36.17
N PRO A 735 -28.60 -82.51 -35.54
CA PRO A 735 -28.38 -81.07 -35.50
C PRO A 735 -28.09 -80.45 -36.88
N ASP A 736 -27.77 -81.22 -37.91
CA ASP A 736 -27.56 -80.70 -39.27
C ASP A 736 -28.87 -80.47 -40.04
N THR A 737 -30.02 -81.01 -39.59
CA THR A 737 -31.31 -80.89 -40.31
C THR A 737 -32.54 -80.76 -39.41
N LYS A 738 -33.51 -79.94 -39.84
CA LYS A 738 -34.84 -79.88 -39.20
C LYS A 738 -35.79 -80.99 -39.62
N ALA A 739 -35.45 -81.74 -40.67
CA ALA A 739 -36.29 -82.85 -41.12
C ALA A 739 -36.07 -84.09 -40.23
N SER A 740 -37.10 -84.94 -40.13
CA SER A 740 -36.98 -86.29 -39.55
C SER A 740 -35.90 -87.10 -40.25
N VAL A 741 -34.95 -87.67 -39.50
CA VAL A 741 -33.92 -88.54 -40.07
C VAL A 741 -34.41 -89.96 -40.32
N ARG A 742 -33.62 -90.71 -41.10
CA ARG A 742 -33.80 -92.14 -41.30
C ARG A 742 -33.19 -92.91 -40.12
N VAL A 743 -33.86 -93.98 -39.73
CA VAL A 743 -33.43 -94.90 -38.68
C VAL A 743 -33.36 -96.30 -39.26
N HIS A 744 -32.21 -96.95 -39.14
CA HIS A 744 -31.99 -98.31 -39.67
C HIS A 744 -31.95 -99.31 -38.52
N VAL A 745 -32.75 -100.37 -38.60
CA VAL A 745 -32.82 -101.43 -37.60
C VAL A 745 -32.21 -102.71 -38.17
N TYR A 746 -31.31 -103.33 -37.41
CA TYR A 746 -30.59 -104.57 -37.72
C TYR A 746 -30.86 -105.62 -36.64
N PHE A 747 -30.81 -106.89 -37.01
CA PHE A 747 -31.03 -108.04 -36.13
C PHE A 747 -29.85 -108.99 -36.30
N ASP A 748 -29.08 -109.22 -35.24
CA ASP A 748 -27.88 -110.07 -35.24
C ASP A 748 -26.88 -109.74 -36.37
N GLY A 749 -26.75 -108.44 -36.69
CA GLY A 749 -25.92 -107.91 -37.77
C GLY A 749 -26.56 -107.94 -39.17
N ALA A 750 -27.63 -108.72 -39.37
CA ALA A 750 -28.39 -108.71 -40.63
C ALA A 750 -29.30 -107.48 -40.72
N SER A 751 -29.45 -106.93 -41.94
CA SER A 751 -30.30 -105.76 -42.17
C SER A 751 -31.79 -106.09 -41.97
N GLY A 752 -32.46 -105.30 -41.13
CA GLY A 752 -33.90 -105.41 -40.89
C GLY A 752 -34.69 -104.49 -41.80
N LYS A 753 -34.81 -103.20 -41.42
CA LYS A 753 -35.58 -102.20 -42.18
C LYS A 753 -35.06 -100.79 -41.92
N SER A 754 -35.12 -99.95 -42.93
CA SER A 754 -34.98 -98.50 -42.81
C SER A 754 -36.37 -97.89 -42.60
N ILE A 755 -36.55 -97.10 -41.54
CA ILE A 755 -37.79 -96.40 -41.17
C ILE A 755 -37.52 -94.90 -41.03
N ALA A 756 -38.56 -94.07 -41.07
CA ALA A 756 -38.45 -92.64 -40.78
C ALA A 756 -38.71 -92.42 -39.29
N ALA A 757 -38.01 -91.45 -38.71
CA ALA A 757 -38.32 -90.91 -37.39
C ALA A 757 -39.28 -89.71 -37.55
N ASP A 758 -40.41 -89.89 -38.22
CA ASP A 758 -41.34 -88.81 -38.63
C ASP A 758 -42.60 -88.69 -37.76
N GLN A 759 -42.77 -89.55 -36.76
CA GLN A 759 -43.94 -89.55 -35.88
C GLN A 759 -43.82 -88.52 -34.75
N ALA A 760 -44.97 -88.00 -34.31
CA ALA A 760 -45.05 -86.92 -33.34
C ALA A 760 -44.96 -87.42 -31.88
N LYS A 761 -43.90 -87.02 -31.16
CA LYS A 761 -43.79 -87.15 -29.70
C LYS A 761 -43.80 -85.76 -29.07
N ALA A 762 -44.92 -85.38 -28.45
CA ALA A 762 -45.17 -84.01 -27.99
C ALA A 762 -44.05 -83.45 -27.08
N SER A 763 -43.45 -84.29 -26.22
CA SER A 763 -42.34 -83.89 -25.34
C SER A 763 -41.09 -83.42 -26.08
N LEU A 764 -40.85 -83.89 -27.32
CA LEU A 764 -39.71 -83.46 -28.14
C LEU A 764 -39.89 -82.02 -28.64
N ALA A 765 -41.12 -81.58 -28.92
CA ALA A 765 -41.37 -80.17 -29.27
C ALA A 765 -41.07 -79.21 -28.12
N THR A 766 -41.10 -79.68 -26.87
CA THR A 766 -40.71 -78.89 -25.69
C THR A 766 -39.21 -78.98 -25.43
N ALA A 767 -38.62 -80.19 -25.43
CA ALA A 767 -37.21 -80.40 -25.12
C ALA A 767 -36.26 -79.94 -26.25
N TYR A 768 -36.71 -80.06 -27.50
CA TYR A 768 -35.94 -79.80 -28.72
C TYR A 768 -36.72 -78.87 -29.67
N ALA A 769 -37.23 -77.76 -29.14
CA ALA A 769 -38.16 -76.83 -29.80
C ALA A 769 -37.72 -76.30 -31.19
N GLY A 770 -36.43 -76.38 -31.54
CA GLY A 770 -35.92 -76.01 -32.87
C GLY A 770 -36.33 -76.97 -34.01
N PHE A 771 -36.73 -78.20 -33.66
CA PHE A 771 -37.02 -79.32 -34.57
C PHE A 771 -38.51 -79.66 -34.67
N GLY A 772 -39.26 -79.49 -33.57
CA GLY A 772 -40.67 -79.87 -33.48
C GLY A 772 -40.89 -81.30 -32.95
N ALA A 773 -42.13 -81.79 -33.06
CA ALA A 773 -42.52 -83.08 -32.46
C ALA A 773 -42.15 -84.32 -33.30
N ASN A 774 -41.97 -84.14 -34.62
CA ASN A 774 -41.99 -85.21 -35.63
C ASN A 774 -40.62 -85.89 -35.77
N HIS A 775 -40.15 -86.47 -34.67
CA HIS A 775 -38.82 -87.08 -34.51
C HIS A 775 -38.85 -88.48 -33.89
N GLN A 776 -40.04 -89.07 -33.70
CA GLN A 776 -40.23 -90.41 -33.15
C GLN A 776 -40.34 -91.46 -34.27
N PHE A 777 -39.86 -92.66 -34.00
CA PHE A 777 -40.11 -93.86 -34.80
C PHE A 777 -40.74 -94.94 -33.95
N ASP A 778 -41.68 -95.69 -34.53
CA ASP A 778 -42.25 -96.90 -33.94
C ASP A 778 -42.51 -97.91 -35.05
N ALA A 779 -41.89 -99.09 -34.95
CA ALA A 779 -41.99 -100.14 -35.94
C ALA A 779 -42.08 -101.52 -35.28
N THR A 780 -42.94 -102.39 -35.83
CA THR A 780 -43.01 -103.81 -35.46
C THR A 780 -42.54 -104.65 -36.65
N PHE A 781 -41.75 -105.68 -36.35
CA PHE A 781 -41.12 -106.60 -37.27
C PHE A 781 -41.63 -108.01 -36.95
N THR A 782 -42.20 -108.70 -37.92
CA THR A 782 -42.77 -110.05 -37.78
C THR A 782 -41.85 -111.11 -38.40
N GLY A 783 -42.15 -112.39 -38.18
CA GLY A 783 -41.40 -113.51 -38.77
C GLY A 783 -39.98 -113.66 -38.23
N ARG A 784 -39.74 -113.25 -36.98
CA ARG A 784 -38.46 -113.40 -36.27
C ARG A 784 -38.42 -114.77 -35.59
N PRO A 785 -37.34 -115.57 -35.73
CA PRO A 785 -37.21 -116.83 -35.00
C PRO A 785 -37.30 -116.62 -33.49
N SER A 786 -37.97 -117.53 -32.77
CA SER A 786 -37.96 -117.53 -31.31
C SER A 786 -36.56 -117.85 -30.78
N GLY A 787 -36.10 -117.13 -29.77
CA GLY A 787 -34.73 -117.22 -29.25
C GLY A 787 -34.09 -115.88 -28.94
N ALA A 788 -32.82 -115.90 -28.55
CA ALA A 788 -32.07 -114.67 -28.25
C ALA A 788 -31.66 -113.94 -29.54
N THR A 789 -31.92 -112.64 -29.59
CA THR A 789 -31.63 -111.76 -30.74
C THR A 789 -31.14 -110.40 -30.26
N ASN A 790 -30.09 -109.89 -30.90
CA ASN A 790 -29.56 -108.55 -30.68
C ASN A 790 -30.09 -107.57 -31.74
N VAL A 791 -30.75 -106.50 -31.30
CA VAL A 791 -31.34 -105.47 -32.15
C VAL A 791 -30.50 -104.21 -32.08
N CYS A 792 -29.87 -103.82 -33.18
CA CYS A 792 -29.08 -102.60 -33.30
C CYS A 792 -29.79 -101.57 -34.16
N VAL A 793 -29.83 -100.32 -33.70
CA VAL A 793 -30.58 -99.23 -34.30
C VAL A 793 -29.64 -98.08 -34.58
N PHE A 794 -29.61 -97.58 -35.82
CA PHE A 794 -28.76 -96.47 -36.25
C PHE A 794 -29.63 -95.27 -36.65
N ALA A 795 -29.39 -94.10 -36.06
CA ALA A 795 -29.83 -92.83 -36.63
C ALA A 795 -28.84 -92.41 -37.72
N ILE A 796 -29.34 -92.20 -38.94
CA ILE A 796 -28.52 -91.89 -40.11
C ILE A 796 -28.29 -90.38 -40.22
N ASN A 797 -27.03 -89.98 -40.20
CA ASN A 797 -26.60 -88.58 -40.23
C ASN A 797 -26.94 -87.89 -41.56
N GLN A 798 -27.27 -86.60 -41.50
CA GLN A 798 -27.68 -85.75 -42.60
C GLN A 798 -26.83 -84.46 -42.67
N GLY A 799 -25.51 -84.64 -42.62
CA GLY A 799 -24.55 -83.55 -42.70
C GLY A 799 -23.14 -83.96 -42.30
N ALA A 800 -22.47 -83.12 -41.51
CA ALA A 800 -21.09 -83.29 -41.06
C ALA A 800 -21.04 -84.06 -39.73
N GLY A 801 -20.87 -85.37 -39.81
CA GLY A 801 -20.85 -86.25 -38.64
C GLY A 801 -20.81 -87.72 -39.00
N GLN A 802 -21.11 -88.56 -38.02
CA GLN A 802 -21.24 -90.01 -38.15
C GLN A 802 -22.64 -90.45 -37.69
N ASN A 803 -23.10 -91.59 -38.18
CA ASN A 803 -24.33 -92.22 -37.70
C ASN A 803 -24.20 -92.59 -36.21
N THR A 804 -25.31 -92.53 -35.46
CA THR A 804 -25.33 -92.89 -34.03
C THR A 804 -26.05 -94.22 -33.84
N GLU A 805 -25.40 -95.18 -33.18
CA GLU A 805 -25.88 -96.55 -32.96
C GLU A 805 -26.31 -96.79 -31.50
N LEU A 806 -27.38 -97.57 -31.29
CA LEU A 806 -27.75 -98.18 -30.01
C LEU A 806 -28.22 -99.63 -30.21
N CYS A 807 -27.67 -100.57 -29.43
CA CYS A 807 -28.09 -101.98 -29.43
C CYS A 807 -28.80 -102.40 -28.14
N ARG A 808 -29.73 -103.36 -28.28
CA ARG A 808 -30.45 -104.05 -27.20
C ARG A 808 -30.68 -105.52 -27.54
N SER A 809 -30.34 -106.41 -26.62
CA SER A 809 -30.63 -107.84 -26.75
C SER A 809 -31.95 -108.19 -26.07
N LEU A 810 -32.73 -109.09 -26.67
CA LEU A 810 -33.96 -109.65 -26.09
C LEU A 810 -34.10 -111.13 -26.45
N THR A 811 -35.09 -111.79 -25.86
CA THR A 811 -35.60 -113.08 -26.34
C THR A 811 -36.91 -112.86 -27.09
N VAL A 812 -36.94 -113.25 -28.36
CA VAL A 812 -38.16 -113.29 -29.18
C VAL A 812 -39.02 -114.47 -28.71
N LYS A 813 -40.31 -114.21 -28.48
CA LYS A 813 -41.29 -115.20 -28.05
C LYS A 813 -41.67 -116.18 -29.16
#